data_AF-A0A9P0AS91-F1
#
_entry.id   AF-A0A9P0AS91-F1
#
_cell.length_a   1.000
_cell.length_b   1.000
_cell.length_c   1.000
_cell.angle_alpha   90.00
_cell.angle_beta   90.00
_cell.angle_gamma   90.00
#
_symmetry.space_group_name_H-M   'P 1'
#
loop_
_entity.id
_entity.type
_entity.pdbx_description
1 polymer ?
#
loop_
_entity_poly.entity_id
_entity_poly.type
_entity_poly.pdbx_seq_one_letter_code
_entity_poly.pdbx_strand_id
1 'polypeptide(L)'
;MSDFKPKFVKPSDTSSFLDRNESSVAESTHFVFNKHLSQSIQTQRQRLPIFNNRNHILYLLEKFQTLVLVGETGCGKSTQIPQFMIEADWPGQIGICEPRRVAAISLANRVADETGTFVQGDTVGYAVRFDACTNKPKIKYMTEGILIREMMTDPLMKNYAAIMLDEVHERSMYTDILMGLMKKILRKRRELRLIVTSATLDAKELHDFFNENNTGNPKKDTAVIMSVEGRQFPVEIYYAAEPVPCYIQASVDTAVKINSSKSEGDILIFLTGQEEVDRAVRLLNEHAAIIENSNGKNKLEVLPMYGSLPYHEQLKVFKSAPLGHRKVVVATNVAETSITIPGIVHVIDCGFVKMRWFNCETHTDSLITLPISKSSADQRAGRAGRMRTGKVLRLYNEEFASKLADNTPPEIVRTNLTYAVLQLKALGISNVVKFKFPSPPPIENLKSALEILYALDAIDIKGNLTKPLGYHMSEFALDPLYAKVLLSSGEFGCSEEILTIISMLQVEVIFTKPSSGKSSINARIQKRLFEVEEGDLITYLNVYNGFLQSDMAREFCHKNFLNYKSLKRVVEIRSRLQKVLKNYDIPIVSCQRSTETVNKCIVNGLFPNAAYLHGSGVYKTVRGDIELYVHPDSVLYTIKQPQWVVFCEVVHTTKLYMRDITVIQSDWLLELAPHFYYKTYLE
;
A
#
# COMPACT_ATOMS: atom_id res chain seq x y z
N MET A 1 -28.93 2.40 -37.43
CA MET A 1 -28.73 3.50 -36.45
C MET A 1 -29.61 3.21 -35.25
N SER A 2 -29.02 3.09 -34.07
CA SER A 2 -29.72 2.86 -32.80
C SER A 2 -28.74 3.14 -31.66
N ASP A 3 -28.97 4.22 -30.91
CA ASP A 3 -28.02 4.67 -29.88
C ASP A 3 -27.92 3.66 -28.73
N PHE A 4 -26.82 2.90 -28.69
CA PHE A 4 -26.45 2.11 -27.52
C PHE A 4 -26.00 3.06 -26.39
N LYS A 5 -26.96 3.49 -25.57
CA LYS A 5 -26.71 4.22 -24.32
C LYS A 5 -26.59 3.19 -23.18
N PRO A 6 -25.37 2.92 -22.65
CA PRO A 6 -25.21 1.98 -21.54
C PRO A 6 -25.98 2.47 -20.30
N LYS A 7 -26.77 1.58 -19.70
CA LYS A 7 -27.46 1.82 -18.42
C LYS A 7 -26.59 1.31 -17.27
N PHE A 8 -25.83 2.20 -16.66
CA PHE A 8 -25.08 1.88 -15.45
C PHE A 8 -26.01 1.76 -14.23
N VAL A 9 -25.79 0.73 -13.42
CA VAL A 9 -26.56 0.47 -12.19
C VAL A 9 -26.02 1.33 -11.04
N LYS A 10 -26.85 1.61 -10.02
CA LYS A 10 -26.45 2.40 -8.84
C LYS A 10 -25.27 1.73 -8.10
N PRO A 11 -24.34 2.51 -7.52
CA PRO A 11 -23.20 1.96 -6.79
C PRO A 11 -23.63 1.36 -5.45
N SER A 12 -23.69 0.03 -5.37
CA SER A 12 -23.95 -0.69 -4.11
C SER A 12 -23.29 -2.08 -3.97
N ASP A 13 -22.45 -2.55 -4.90
CA ASP A 13 -21.92 -3.93 -4.84
C ASP A 13 -20.54 -4.20 -5.52
N THR A 14 -19.86 -3.18 -6.08
CA THR A 14 -18.66 -3.37 -6.94
C THR A 14 -17.42 -2.61 -6.44
N SER A 15 -16.51 -3.30 -5.72
CA SER A 15 -15.30 -2.66 -5.13
C SER A 15 -13.99 -3.47 -5.25
N SER A 16 -12.93 -2.81 -5.73
CA SER A 16 -11.56 -3.34 -5.93
C SER A 16 -10.52 -2.19 -6.05
N PHE A 17 -9.21 -2.32 -6.36
CA PHE A 17 -8.25 -3.43 -6.32
C PHE A 17 -7.54 -3.44 -4.94
N LEU A 18 -6.56 -4.34 -4.70
CA LEU A 18 -5.78 -4.41 -3.46
C LEU A 18 -4.36 -3.93 -3.72
N ASP A 19 -3.90 -3.08 -2.81
CA ASP A 19 -2.50 -3.02 -2.44
C ASP A 19 -2.13 -4.29 -1.67
N ARG A 20 -0.92 -4.83 -1.90
CA ARG A 20 -0.32 -5.83 -1.01
C ARG A 20 0.19 -5.08 0.24
N ASN A 21 -0.10 -5.62 1.42
CA ASN A 21 0.14 -5.13 2.78
C ASN A 21 -0.84 -4.06 3.30
N GLU A 22 -1.89 -4.52 3.99
CA GLU A 22 -2.07 -4.13 5.40
C GLU A 22 -2.77 -5.28 6.15
N SER A 23 -2.20 -5.71 7.28
CA SER A 23 -2.60 -6.96 7.93
C SER A 23 -3.98 -6.82 8.58
N SER A 24 -4.95 -7.64 8.13
CA SER A 24 -6.36 -7.53 8.53
C SER A 24 -6.65 -8.13 9.92
N VAL A 25 -5.98 -7.56 10.94
CA VAL A 25 -6.20 -7.80 12.38
C VAL A 25 -7.14 -6.74 12.98
N ALA A 26 -7.59 -5.76 12.18
CA ALA A 26 -8.45 -4.64 12.56
C ALA A 26 -9.92 -5.01 12.91
N GLU A 27 -10.15 -6.14 13.59
CA GLU A 27 -11.39 -6.37 14.33
C GLU A 27 -11.23 -5.75 15.73
N SER A 28 -11.69 -4.50 15.86
CA SER A 28 -11.76 -3.66 17.08
C SER A 28 -10.45 -3.05 17.62
N THR A 29 -10.60 -1.88 18.24
CA THR A 29 -9.60 -1.13 19.04
C THR A 29 -8.36 -0.56 18.31
N HIS A 30 -8.53 0.55 17.60
CA HIS A 30 -7.41 1.43 17.22
C HIS A 30 -6.98 2.32 18.40
N PHE A 31 -5.70 2.28 18.77
CA PHE A 31 -5.16 3.16 19.80
C PHE A 31 -4.77 4.53 19.22
N VAL A 32 -5.65 5.52 19.34
CA VAL A 32 -5.31 6.93 19.14
C VAL A 32 -4.85 7.52 20.49
N PHE A 33 -3.57 7.89 20.60
CA PHE A 33 -3.04 8.47 21.85
C PHE A 33 -3.69 9.83 22.14
N ASN A 34 -4.65 9.84 23.07
CA ASN A 34 -5.39 11.02 23.48
C ASN A 34 -4.98 11.46 24.90
N LYS A 35 -4.11 12.48 24.98
CA LYS A 35 -3.64 13.11 26.23
C LYS A 35 -4.77 13.74 27.08
N HIS A 36 -5.99 13.83 26.55
CA HIS A 36 -7.14 14.49 27.15
C HIS A 36 -8.39 13.60 27.23
N LEU A 37 -8.20 12.27 27.37
CA LEU A 37 -9.27 11.28 27.57
C LEU A 37 -10.28 11.63 28.68
N SER A 38 -9.86 12.37 29.72
CA SER A 38 -10.72 12.83 30.81
C SER A 38 -11.56 14.08 30.50
N GLN A 39 -11.44 14.66 29.30
CA GLN A 39 -12.20 15.84 28.87
C GLN A 39 -13.29 15.47 27.87
N SER A 40 -14.38 16.25 27.83
CA SER A 40 -15.44 16.06 26.84
C SER A 40 -14.90 16.14 25.41
N ILE A 41 -15.51 15.42 24.47
CA ILE A 41 -15.02 15.33 23.09
C ILE A 41 -15.05 16.71 22.39
N GLN A 42 -16.00 17.58 22.74
CA GLN A 42 -16.06 18.97 22.27
C GLN A 42 -14.90 19.82 22.81
N THR A 43 -14.52 19.66 24.09
CA THR A 43 -13.35 20.35 24.66
C THR A 43 -12.03 19.86 24.05
N GLN A 44 -11.93 18.58 23.69
CA GLN A 44 -10.81 18.05 22.90
C GLN A 44 -10.76 18.70 21.52
N ARG A 45 -11.92 18.74 20.82
CA ARG A 45 -12.10 19.30 19.47
C ARG A 45 -11.65 20.77 19.38
N GLN A 46 -12.09 21.61 20.32
CA GLN A 46 -11.71 23.03 20.42
C GLN A 46 -10.22 23.27 20.72
N ARG A 47 -9.50 22.28 21.26
CA ARG A 47 -8.07 22.38 21.59
C ARG A 47 -7.13 22.02 20.43
N LEU A 48 -7.65 21.56 19.29
CA LEU A 48 -6.87 21.27 18.10
C LEU A 48 -6.41 22.57 17.40
N PRO A 49 -5.13 22.70 16.99
CA PRO A 49 -4.63 23.93 16.34
C PRO A 49 -5.50 24.46 15.20
N ILE A 50 -6.02 23.56 14.35
CA ILE A 50 -6.87 23.89 13.20
C ILE A 50 -8.16 24.65 13.57
N PHE A 51 -8.64 24.53 14.82
CA PHE A 51 -9.92 25.10 15.25
C PHE A 51 -9.90 26.64 15.24
N ASN A 52 -8.78 27.25 15.63
CA ASN A 52 -8.58 28.71 15.59
C ASN A 52 -8.67 29.27 14.15
N ASN A 53 -8.43 28.43 13.15
CA ASN A 53 -8.39 28.80 11.74
C ASN A 53 -9.70 28.53 10.98
N ARG A 54 -10.74 27.96 11.63
CA ARG A 54 -12.05 27.57 11.04
C ARG A 54 -12.60 28.58 10.02
N ASN A 55 -12.81 29.82 10.45
CA ASN A 55 -13.43 30.85 9.61
C ASN A 55 -12.51 31.30 8.45
N HIS A 56 -11.19 31.24 8.64
CA HIS A 56 -10.22 31.57 7.60
C HIS A 56 -10.19 30.46 6.52
N ILE A 57 -10.25 29.19 6.92
CA ILE A 57 -10.33 28.04 6.01
C ILE A 57 -11.59 28.14 5.14
N LEU A 58 -12.76 28.42 5.74
CA LEU A 58 -14.02 28.60 5.00
C LEU A 58 -13.93 29.76 3.99
N TYR A 59 -13.40 30.93 4.39
CA TYR A 59 -13.18 32.06 3.48
C TYR A 59 -12.25 31.72 2.30
N LEU A 60 -11.17 30.97 2.54
CA LEU A 60 -10.28 30.54 1.46
C LEU A 60 -10.96 29.54 0.52
N LEU A 61 -11.80 28.64 1.04
CA LEU A 61 -12.55 27.66 0.23
C LEU A 61 -13.68 28.31 -0.58
N GLU A 62 -14.32 29.37 -0.09
CA GLU A 62 -15.26 30.15 -0.90
C GLU A 62 -14.55 30.86 -2.06
N LYS A 63 -13.43 31.53 -1.75
CA LYS A 63 -12.70 32.43 -2.66
C LYS A 63 -11.82 31.74 -3.70
N PHE A 64 -11.10 30.69 -3.32
CA PHE A 64 -10.16 29.96 -4.17
C PHE A 64 -10.74 28.61 -4.56
N GLN A 65 -10.33 28.07 -5.71
CA GLN A 65 -10.80 26.76 -6.18
C GLN A 65 -10.04 25.60 -5.51
N THR A 66 -8.76 25.83 -5.20
CA THR A 66 -7.90 24.86 -4.48
C THR A 66 -7.29 25.49 -3.23
N LEU A 67 -7.37 24.79 -2.09
CA LEU A 67 -6.66 25.13 -0.85
C LEU A 67 -5.56 24.09 -0.61
N VAL A 68 -4.30 24.53 -0.62
CA VAL A 68 -3.14 23.73 -0.20
C VAL A 68 -2.88 24.02 1.28
N LEU A 69 -3.19 23.07 2.15
CA LEU A 69 -3.08 23.24 3.60
C LEU A 69 -1.89 22.45 4.17
N VAL A 70 -0.93 23.18 4.73
CA VAL A 70 0.25 22.62 5.40
C VAL A 70 -0.03 22.54 6.89
N GLY A 71 0.11 21.35 7.48
CA GLY A 71 -0.07 21.16 8.91
C GLY A 71 0.35 19.77 9.38
N GLU A 72 1.03 19.73 10.52
CA GLU A 72 1.58 18.51 11.12
C GLU A 72 0.54 17.41 11.40
N THR A 73 0.99 16.16 11.47
CA THR A 73 0.14 15.03 11.87
C THR A 73 -0.41 15.24 13.28
N GLY A 74 -1.74 15.24 13.41
CA GLY A 74 -2.45 15.51 14.68
C GLY A 74 -2.91 16.96 14.90
N CYS A 75 -2.65 17.91 13.99
CA CYS A 75 -3.19 19.27 14.13
C CYS A 75 -4.72 19.38 13.89
N GLY A 76 -5.33 18.34 13.31
CA GLY A 76 -6.79 18.17 13.17
C GLY A 76 -7.34 18.24 11.74
N LYS A 77 -6.50 18.33 10.69
CA LYS A 77 -6.91 18.48 9.27
C LYS A 77 -8.11 17.58 8.89
N SER A 78 -7.88 16.28 8.94
CA SER A 78 -8.75 15.20 8.44
C SER A 78 -10.07 15.06 9.21
N THR A 79 -10.10 15.45 10.49
CA THR A 79 -11.31 15.37 11.32
C THR A 79 -12.13 16.66 11.30
N GLN A 80 -11.47 17.83 11.28
CA GLN A 80 -12.15 19.11 11.55
C GLN A 80 -12.66 19.83 10.31
N ILE A 81 -11.89 19.83 9.21
CA ILE A 81 -12.24 20.56 7.99
C ILE A 81 -13.61 20.12 7.43
N PRO A 82 -13.91 18.82 7.26
CA PRO A 82 -15.23 18.42 6.77
C PRO A 82 -16.36 18.76 7.75
N GLN A 83 -16.13 18.70 9.07
CA GLN A 83 -17.12 19.17 10.06
C GLN A 83 -17.41 20.68 9.88
N PHE A 84 -16.38 21.52 9.73
CA PHE A 84 -16.56 22.96 9.54
C PHE A 84 -17.37 23.32 8.28
N MET A 85 -17.22 22.53 7.21
CA MET A 85 -17.94 22.73 5.95
C MET A 85 -19.40 22.26 6.05
N ILE A 86 -19.70 21.18 6.79
CA ILE A 86 -21.09 20.78 7.08
C ILE A 86 -21.77 21.76 8.04
N GLU A 87 -21.04 22.31 9.02
CA GLU A 87 -21.50 23.41 9.90
C GLU A 87 -21.70 24.76 9.16
N ALA A 88 -21.29 24.84 7.90
CA ALA A 88 -21.51 25.98 7.00
C ALA A 88 -22.43 25.60 5.82
N ASP A 89 -23.22 24.52 5.97
CA ASP A 89 -24.23 24.03 5.02
C ASP A 89 -23.76 23.90 3.55
N TRP A 90 -22.53 23.40 3.36
CA TRP A 90 -21.96 23.21 2.01
C TRP A 90 -22.80 22.25 1.13
N PRO A 91 -23.06 22.59 -0.15
CA PRO A 91 -24.10 21.95 -0.95
C PRO A 91 -23.63 20.65 -1.64
N GLY A 92 -23.71 19.53 -0.95
CA GLY A 92 -23.46 18.19 -1.49
C GLY A 92 -22.67 17.31 -0.55
N GLN A 93 -22.05 16.25 -1.08
CA GLN A 93 -21.14 15.41 -0.29
C GLN A 93 -19.74 16.02 -0.20
N ILE A 94 -19.03 15.75 0.89
CA ILE A 94 -17.60 16.05 1.07
C ILE A 94 -16.86 14.72 1.06
N GLY A 95 -15.97 14.55 0.08
CA GLY A 95 -15.13 13.36 -0.03
C GLY A 95 -13.76 13.61 0.58
N ILE A 96 -13.33 12.79 1.53
CA ILE A 96 -11.97 12.78 2.07
C ILE A 96 -11.29 11.53 1.56
N CYS A 97 -10.14 11.70 0.92
CA CYS A 97 -9.37 10.66 0.27
C CYS A 97 -8.09 10.42 1.07
N GLU A 98 -8.03 9.25 1.70
CA GLU A 98 -6.90 8.80 2.51
C GLU A 98 -6.09 7.75 1.74
N PRO A 99 -4.75 7.76 1.79
CA PRO A 99 -3.94 6.70 1.19
C PRO A 99 -4.15 5.34 1.88
N ARG A 100 -4.48 5.34 3.18
CA ARG A 100 -4.52 4.11 4.01
C ARG A 100 -5.95 3.73 4.41
N ARG A 101 -6.31 2.45 4.19
CA ARG A 101 -7.63 1.91 4.56
C ARG A 101 -7.94 2.10 6.06
N VAL A 102 -6.97 1.82 6.92
CA VAL A 102 -7.14 1.94 8.38
C VAL A 102 -7.38 3.40 8.80
N ALA A 103 -6.74 4.38 8.15
CA ALA A 103 -6.98 5.80 8.39
C ALA A 103 -8.43 6.18 8.02
N ALA A 104 -8.90 5.84 6.82
CA ALA A 104 -10.26 6.14 6.37
C ALA A 104 -11.36 5.61 7.31
N ILE A 105 -11.24 4.35 7.78
CA ILE A 105 -12.18 3.76 8.75
C ILE A 105 -12.09 4.46 10.11
N SER A 106 -10.87 4.62 10.64
CA SER A 106 -10.63 5.22 11.97
C SER A 106 -11.12 6.67 12.04
N LEU A 107 -10.90 7.46 10.99
CA LEU A 107 -11.37 8.84 10.88
C LEU A 107 -12.89 8.94 10.74
N ALA A 108 -13.52 8.06 9.95
CA ALA A 108 -14.98 8.01 9.86
C ALA A 108 -15.62 7.67 11.20
N ASN A 109 -15.08 6.69 11.93
CA ASN A 109 -15.53 6.33 13.28
C ASN A 109 -15.36 7.53 14.23
N ARG A 110 -14.17 8.16 14.25
CA ARG A 110 -13.86 9.29 15.13
C ARG A 110 -14.71 10.54 14.83
N VAL A 111 -15.07 10.80 13.58
CA VAL A 111 -15.94 11.94 13.22
C VAL A 111 -17.41 11.62 13.44
N ALA A 112 -17.83 10.36 13.36
CA ALA A 112 -19.13 9.93 13.86
C ALA A 112 -19.23 10.19 15.39
N ASP A 113 -18.23 9.77 16.18
CA ASP A 113 -18.14 10.06 17.62
C ASP A 113 -18.17 11.59 17.91
N GLU A 114 -17.37 12.40 17.19
CA GLU A 114 -17.29 13.85 17.39
C GLU A 114 -18.58 14.60 17.00
N THR A 115 -19.37 14.06 16.07
CA THR A 115 -20.67 14.62 15.66
C THR A 115 -21.86 14.05 16.44
N GLY A 116 -21.65 13.04 17.29
CA GLY A 116 -22.72 12.34 18.00
C GLY A 116 -23.62 11.51 17.07
N THR A 117 -23.07 11.01 15.96
CA THR A 117 -23.80 10.22 14.96
C THR A 117 -23.23 8.81 14.84
N PHE A 118 -23.94 7.91 14.17
CA PHE A 118 -23.44 6.57 13.86
C PHE A 118 -22.79 6.54 12.47
N VAL A 119 -21.72 5.76 12.34
CA VAL A 119 -21.17 5.35 11.05
C VAL A 119 -22.25 4.57 10.28
N GLN A 120 -22.39 4.82 8.99
CA GLN A 120 -23.56 4.45 8.15
C GLN A 120 -24.79 5.38 8.28
N GLY A 121 -24.77 6.40 9.14
CA GLY A 121 -25.81 7.43 9.15
C GLY A 121 -25.73 8.38 7.94
N ASP A 122 -26.72 9.27 7.82
CA ASP A 122 -26.78 10.30 6.76
C ASP A 122 -25.66 11.35 6.88
N THR A 123 -24.99 11.44 8.03
CA THR A 123 -23.92 12.42 8.28
C THR A 123 -22.53 11.89 7.92
N VAL A 124 -22.16 10.67 8.35
CA VAL A 124 -20.79 10.15 8.23
C VAL A 124 -20.78 8.69 7.78
N GLY A 125 -19.90 8.37 6.81
CA GLY A 125 -19.62 7.00 6.43
C GLY A 125 -18.27 6.85 5.72
N TYR A 126 -17.93 5.61 5.34
CA TYR A 126 -16.66 5.31 4.66
C TYR A 126 -16.83 4.31 3.52
N ALA A 127 -15.94 4.35 2.52
CA ALA A 127 -15.87 3.33 1.45
C ALA A 127 -14.41 2.97 1.12
N VAL A 128 -14.03 1.70 1.28
CA VAL A 128 -12.67 1.17 1.06
C VAL A 128 -12.74 -0.18 0.30
N ARG A 129 -11.61 -0.81 -0.09
CA ARG A 129 -11.70 -2.12 -0.81
C ARG A 129 -12.40 -3.16 0.07
N PHE A 130 -13.44 -3.81 -0.49
CA PHE A 130 -14.19 -4.90 0.10
C PHE A 130 -15.08 -4.56 1.32
N ASP A 131 -15.19 -3.28 1.69
CA ASP A 131 -15.82 -2.85 2.94
C ASP A 131 -16.34 -1.41 2.77
N ALA A 132 -17.66 -1.22 2.89
CA ALA A 132 -18.30 0.05 2.59
C ALA A 132 -19.53 0.27 3.48
N CYS A 133 -19.55 1.44 4.12
CA CYS A 133 -20.49 1.88 5.13
C CYS A 133 -21.06 3.25 4.72
N THR A 134 -21.89 3.28 3.68
CA THR A 134 -22.38 4.53 3.05
C THR A 134 -23.85 4.51 2.66
N ASN A 135 -24.68 5.28 3.37
CA ASN A 135 -26.04 5.62 2.97
C ASN A 135 -26.12 7.01 2.31
N LYS A 136 -25.21 7.28 1.35
CA LYS A 136 -24.93 8.62 0.78
C LYS A 136 -24.65 9.70 1.85
N PRO A 137 -23.69 9.49 2.78
CA PRO A 137 -23.45 10.41 3.89
C PRO A 137 -22.96 11.78 3.42
N LYS A 138 -23.27 12.84 4.17
CA LYS A 138 -22.73 14.20 3.94
C LYS A 138 -21.20 14.22 3.93
N ILE A 139 -20.56 13.49 4.86
CA ILE A 139 -19.10 13.31 4.97
C ILE A 139 -18.76 11.87 4.61
N LYS A 140 -17.84 11.68 3.66
CA LYS A 140 -17.42 10.35 3.20
C LYS A 140 -15.90 10.22 3.16
N TYR A 141 -15.36 9.36 4.01
CA TYR A 141 -13.95 8.94 3.95
C TYR A 141 -13.79 7.79 2.95
N MET A 142 -12.76 7.81 2.10
CA MET A 142 -12.52 6.72 1.14
C MET A 142 -11.04 6.58 0.81
N THR A 143 -10.65 5.42 0.28
CA THR A 143 -9.30 5.25 -0.28
C THR A 143 -9.22 5.69 -1.74
N GLU A 144 -8.00 5.99 -2.19
CA GLU A 144 -7.71 6.52 -3.52
C GLU A 144 -8.27 5.66 -4.66
N GLY A 145 -8.12 4.34 -4.57
CA GLY A 145 -8.68 3.36 -5.53
C GLY A 145 -10.21 3.23 -5.52
N ILE A 146 -10.91 3.81 -4.55
CA ILE A 146 -12.38 3.98 -4.57
C ILE A 146 -12.74 5.28 -5.30
N LEU A 147 -12.05 6.38 -4.99
CA LEU A 147 -12.27 7.67 -5.64
C LEU A 147 -12.04 7.59 -7.17
N ILE A 148 -11.00 6.88 -7.61
CA ILE A 148 -10.72 6.63 -9.05
C ILE A 148 -11.87 5.86 -9.72
N ARG A 149 -12.50 4.88 -9.05
CA ARG A 149 -13.65 4.15 -9.63
C ARG A 149 -14.92 5.00 -9.67
N GLU A 150 -15.11 5.88 -8.70
CA GLU A 150 -16.21 6.84 -8.78
C GLU A 150 -15.99 7.83 -9.94
N MET A 151 -14.76 8.22 -10.25
CA MET A 151 -14.43 8.97 -11.48
C MET A 151 -14.70 8.20 -12.77
N MET A 152 -14.73 6.85 -12.77
CA MET A 152 -15.15 6.07 -13.95
C MET A 152 -16.67 6.15 -14.18
N THR A 153 -17.46 6.21 -13.10
CA THR A 153 -18.94 6.25 -13.18
C THR A 153 -19.46 7.69 -13.33
N ASP A 154 -18.81 8.65 -12.66
CA ASP A 154 -19.11 10.08 -12.71
C ASP A 154 -17.80 10.89 -12.91
N PRO A 155 -17.32 11.05 -14.16
CA PRO A 155 -16.07 11.75 -14.46
C PRO A 155 -16.02 13.25 -14.10
N LEU A 156 -17.08 13.81 -13.52
CA LEU A 156 -17.14 15.18 -13.00
C LEU A 156 -17.43 15.25 -11.49
N MET A 157 -17.52 14.10 -10.82
CA MET A 157 -17.72 13.95 -9.37
C MET A 157 -18.91 14.76 -8.82
N LYS A 158 -20.00 14.87 -9.59
CA LYS A 158 -21.15 15.78 -9.41
C LYS A 158 -21.80 15.67 -8.03
N ASN A 159 -21.78 14.49 -7.42
CA ASN A 159 -22.31 14.26 -6.06
C ASN A 159 -21.55 15.05 -4.97
N TYR A 160 -20.32 15.46 -5.25
CA TYR A 160 -19.43 16.13 -4.29
C TYR A 160 -19.38 17.65 -4.51
N ALA A 161 -19.42 18.39 -3.40
CA ALA A 161 -19.17 19.83 -3.34
C ALA A 161 -17.66 20.13 -3.26
N ALA A 162 -16.95 19.31 -2.49
CA ALA A 162 -15.52 19.39 -2.28
C ALA A 162 -14.91 17.98 -2.18
N ILE A 163 -13.66 17.87 -2.64
CA ILE A 163 -12.81 16.69 -2.44
C ILE A 163 -11.56 17.14 -1.70
N MET A 164 -11.16 16.38 -0.68
CA MET A 164 -9.94 16.55 0.08
C MET A 164 -9.02 15.36 -0.20
N LEU A 165 -7.81 15.62 -0.69
CA LEU A 165 -6.74 14.63 -0.78
C LEU A 165 -5.82 14.83 0.44
N ASP A 166 -5.76 13.86 1.36
CA ASP A 166 -4.97 13.96 2.59
C ASP A 166 -3.68 13.15 2.58
N GLU A 167 -2.77 13.54 3.47
CA GLU A 167 -1.42 12.99 3.65
C GLU A 167 -0.64 12.87 2.31
N VAL A 168 -0.84 13.84 1.41
CA VAL A 168 -0.34 13.86 0.01
C VAL A 168 1.18 13.78 -0.09
N HIS A 169 1.90 14.06 1.00
CA HIS A 169 3.34 13.85 1.14
C HIS A 169 3.78 12.38 1.11
N GLU A 170 2.89 11.40 1.31
CA GLU A 170 3.20 9.98 1.06
C GLU A 170 3.36 9.67 -0.44
N ARG A 171 2.86 10.56 -1.33
CA ARG A 171 3.03 10.54 -2.80
C ARG A 171 2.86 9.14 -3.42
N SER A 172 1.70 8.52 -3.17
CA SER A 172 1.34 7.22 -3.75
C SER A 172 1.17 7.32 -5.27
N MET A 173 1.22 6.18 -5.95
CA MET A 173 0.92 6.12 -7.39
C MET A 173 -0.50 6.65 -7.69
N TYR A 174 -1.46 6.35 -6.82
CA TYR A 174 -2.84 6.82 -6.98
C TYR A 174 -3.01 8.29 -6.61
N THR A 175 -2.21 8.84 -5.67
CA THR A 175 -2.26 10.28 -5.34
C THR A 175 -1.88 11.13 -6.53
N ASP A 176 -0.78 10.81 -7.22
CA ASP A 176 -0.31 11.55 -8.40
C ASP A 176 -1.28 11.42 -9.60
N ILE A 177 -1.92 10.26 -9.76
CA ILE A 177 -3.01 10.05 -10.73
C ILE A 177 -4.21 10.93 -10.39
N LEU A 178 -4.69 10.90 -9.14
CA LEU A 178 -5.82 11.69 -8.66
C LEU A 178 -5.56 13.19 -8.79
N MET A 179 -4.35 13.66 -8.46
CA MET A 179 -3.98 15.07 -8.64
C MET A 179 -4.07 15.50 -10.11
N GLY A 180 -3.56 14.70 -11.04
CA GLY A 180 -3.66 14.97 -12.48
C GLY A 180 -5.11 14.90 -13.02
N LEU A 181 -5.93 14.00 -12.49
CA LEU A 181 -7.36 13.88 -12.82
C LEU A 181 -8.15 15.10 -12.30
N MET A 182 -7.97 15.44 -11.01
CA MET A 182 -8.59 16.61 -10.39
C MET A 182 -8.21 17.90 -11.13
N LYS A 183 -6.94 18.08 -11.53
CA LYS A 183 -6.52 19.23 -12.36
C LYS A 183 -7.27 19.33 -13.69
N LYS A 184 -7.72 18.22 -14.29
CA LYS A 184 -8.63 18.24 -15.45
C LYS A 184 -10.07 18.56 -15.06
N ILE A 185 -10.59 17.97 -13.98
CA ILE A 185 -11.98 18.16 -13.52
C ILE A 185 -12.22 19.61 -13.10
N LEU A 186 -11.34 20.20 -12.29
CA LEU A 186 -11.45 21.59 -11.81
C LEU A 186 -11.51 22.63 -12.94
N ARG A 187 -10.82 22.37 -14.08
CA ARG A 187 -10.89 23.22 -15.29
C ARG A 187 -12.28 23.18 -15.95
N LYS A 188 -13.02 22.08 -15.82
CA LYS A 188 -14.36 21.87 -16.38
C LYS A 188 -15.48 22.22 -15.40
N ARG A 189 -15.23 22.07 -14.10
CA ARG A 189 -16.21 22.19 -13.02
C ARG A 189 -15.70 23.19 -11.98
N ARG A 190 -16.16 24.44 -12.07
CA ARG A 190 -15.64 25.61 -11.31
C ARG A 190 -16.26 25.78 -9.93
N GLU A 191 -17.37 25.13 -9.67
CA GLU A 191 -18.01 25.05 -8.37
C GLU A 191 -17.31 24.03 -7.45
N LEU A 192 -16.79 22.92 -8.01
CA LEU A 192 -16.04 21.91 -7.24
C LEU A 192 -14.78 22.52 -6.62
N ARG A 193 -14.62 22.32 -5.30
CA ARG A 193 -13.42 22.68 -4.56
C ARG A 193 -12.49 21.49 -4.33
N LEU A 194 -11.20 21.78 -4.26
CA LEU A 194 -10.16 20.83 -3.87
C LEU A 194 -9.43 21.31 -2.62
N ILE A 195 -9.28 20.43 -1.64
CA ILE A 195 -8.35 20.58 -0.53
C ILE A 195 -7.19 19.60 -0.77
N VAL A 196 -5.95 20.08 -0.64
CA VAL A 196 -4.73 19.27 -0.74
C VAL A 196 -3.96 19.45 0.55
N THR A 197 -3.90 18.42 1.39
CA THR A 197 -3.31 18.52 2.72
C THR A 197 -1.98 17.78 2.82
N SER A 198 -0.98 18.46 3.37
CA SER A 198 0.39 17.95 3.50
C SER A 198 1.00 18.25 4.87
N ALA A 199 2.00 17.46 5.27
CA ALA A 199 2.85 17.72 6.42
C ALA A 199 4.23 18.30 6.03
N THR A 200 4.56 18.36 4.74
CA THR A 200 5.87 18.81 4.20
C THR A 200 5.81 20.21 3.58
N LEU A 201 6.99 20.77 3.30
CA LEU A 201 7.17 22.13 2.76
C LEU A 201 6.86 22.27 1.25
N ASP A 202 6.50 21.18 0.58
CA ASP A 202 6.27 21.07 -0.89
C ASP A 202 4.99 21.78 -1.36
N ALA A 203 4.37 22.56 -0.48
CA ALA A 203 3.16 23.33 -0.72
C ALA A 203 3.26 24.27 -1.93
N LYS A 204 4.47 24.73 -2.27
CA LYS A 204 4.73 25.53 -3.49
C LYS A 204 4.54 24.69 -4.75
N GLU A 205 5.11 23.49 -4.81
CA GLU A 205 4.91 22.59 -5.97
C GLU A 205 3.44 22.23 -6.15
N LEU A 206 2.74 21.93 -5.05
CA LEU A 206 1.31 21.64 -5.06
C LEU A 206 0.46 22.86 -5.47
N HIS A 207 0.82 24.05 -4.99
CA HIS A 207 0.18 25.31 -5.38
C HIS A 207 0.37 25.60 -6.87
N ASP A 208 1.60 25.58 -7.36
CA ASP A 208 1.94 25.88 -8.76
C ASP A 208 1.42 24.79 -9.69
N PHE A 209 1.25 23.56 -9.19
CA PHE A 209 0.53 22.50 -9.89
C PHE A 209 -0.99 22.76 -9.95
N PHE A 210 -1.65 23.30 -8.93
CA PHE A 210 -3.12 23.53 -8.99
C PHE A 210 -3.54 24.94 -9.41
N ASN A 211 -2.60 25.89 -9.52
CA ASN A 211 -2.87 27.21 -10.02
C ASN A 211 -3.01 27.20 -11.56
N GLU A 212 -4.13 27.69 -12.07
CA GLU A 212 -4.39 27.85 -13.51
C GLU A 212 -4.21 29.32 -13.96
N ASN A 213 -3.71 30.18 -13.07
CA ASN A 213 -3.40 31.58 -13.37
C ASN A 213 -2.10 31.71 -14.19
N ASN A 214 -2.23 31.72 -15.52
CA ASN A 214 -1.12 31.99 -16.43
C ASN A 214 -0.79 33.50 -16.53
N THR A 215 -1.15 34.33 -15.54
CA THR A 215 -0.84 35.76 -15.50
C THR A 215 -0.14 36.12 -14.19
N GLY A 216 0.89 36.96 -14.24
CA GLY A 216 1.66 37.40 -13.06
C GLY A 216 0.92 38.35 -12.09
N ASN A 217 -0.40 38.21 -11.97
CA ASN A 217 -1.26 39.00 -11.10
C ASN A 217 -1.92 38.08 -10.05
N PRO A 218 -1.49 38.11 -8.78
CA PRO A 218 -2.02 37.22 -7.74
C PRO A 218 -3.51 37.34 -7.46
N LYS A 219 -4.17 38.43 -7.89
CA LYS A 219 -5.63 38.57 -7.77
C LYS A 219 -6.43 37.61 -8.66
N LYS A 220 -5.76 36.79 -9.48
CA LYS A 220 -6.34 35.77 -10.37
C LYS A 220 -5.95 34.34 -10.00
N ASP A 221 -5.21 34.13 -8.92
CA ASP A 221 -4.79 32.79 -8.50
C ASP A 221 -6.00 31.90 -8.18
N THR A 222 -5.99 30.67 -8.69
CA THR A 222 -7.05 29.68 -8.42
C THR A 222 -6.72 28.75 -7.26
N ALA A 223 -5.46 28.76 -6.82
CA ALA A 223 -4.97 28.04 -5.66
C ALA A 223 -4.48 29.03 -4.58
N VAL A 224 -4.38 28.57 -3.34
CA VAL A 224 -3.79 29.33 -2.22
C VAL A 224 -3.11 28.37 -1.25
N ILE A 225 -2.00 28.79 -0.64
CA ILE A 225 -1.33 28.07 0.44
C ILE A 225 -1.79 28.62 1.80
N MET A 226 -2.08 27.73 2.74
CA MET A 226 -2.30 28.07 4.15
C MET A 226 -1.45 27.15 5.02
N SER A 227 -0.67 27.73 5.95
CA SER A 227 0.05 26.98 6.98
C SER A 227 -0.67 27.04 8.32
N VAL A 228 -0.63 25.94 9.06
CA VAL A 228 -1.16 25.82 10.43
C VAL A 228 0.00 25.46 11.34
N GLU A 229 0.33 26.35 12.28
CA GLU A 229 1.47 26.17 13.18
C GLU A 229 1.28 24.93 14.06
N GLY A 230 2.35 24.12 14.13
CA GLY A 230 2.40 22.93 14.96
C GLY A 230 2.61 23.22 16.44
N ARG A 231 2.71 22.16 17.24
CA ARG A 231 3.08 22.22 18.66
C ARG A 231 4.37 21.45 18.95
N GLN A 232 5.28 21.39 17.97
CA GLN A 232 6.59 20.80 18.20
C GLN A 232 7.45 21.67 19.10
N PHE A 233 8.09 21.03 20.05
CA PHE A 233 9.17 21.60 20.85
C PHE A 233 10.48 21.56 20.05
N PRO A 234 11.45 22.45 20.33
CA PRO A 234 12.73 22.45 19.62
C PRO A 234 13.45 21.10 19.77
N VAL A 235 14.23 20.75 18.74
CA VAL A 235 14.95 19.48 18.65
C VAL A 235 16.41 19.76 18.33
N GLU A 236 17.31 19.25 19.17
CA GLU A 236 18.75 19.36 18.97
C GLU A 236 19.23 18.20 18.08
N ILE A 237 19.85 18.53 16.95
CA ILE A 237 20.35 17.54 15.97
C ILE A 237 21.87 17.42 16.12
N TYR A 238 22.36 16.19 16.24
CA TYR A 238 23.77 15.83 16.27
C TYR A 238 24.08 14.90 15.10
N TYR A 239 25.25 15.10 14.47
CA TYR A 239 25.79 14.26 13.40
C TYR A 239 26.97 13.42 13.90
N ALA A 240 27.26 12.31 13.21
CA ALA A 240 28.51 11.59 13.40
C ALA A 240 29.68 12.40 12.82
N ALA A 241 30.82 12.44 13.51
CA ALA A 241 32.01 13.14 13.01
C ALA A 241 32.63 12.44 11.79
N GLU A 242 32.57 11.12 11.75
CA GLU A 242 33.11 10.26 10.70
C GLU A 242 32.04 9.29 10.17
N PRO A 243 32.15 8.79 8.92
CA PRO A 243 31.22 7.80 8.38
C PRO A 243 31.19 6.50 9.19
N VAL A 244 30.00 6.06 9.60
CA VAL A 244 29.82 4.88 10.45
C VAL A 244 29.74 3.60 9.59
N PRO A 245 30.70 2.64 9.70
CA PRO A 245 30.72 1.46 8.84
C PRO A 245 29.67 0.40 9.21
N CYS A 246 29.19 0.38 10.46
CA CYS A 246 28.11 -0.51 10.91
C CYS A 246 27.08 0.27 11.74
N TYR A 247 26.11 0.88 11.05
CA TYR A 247 25.05 1.66 11.71
C TYR A 247 24.19 0.85 12.68
N ILE A 248 24.10 -0.47 12.51
CA ILE A 248 23.36 -1.35 13.44
C ILE A 248 24.05 -1.36 14.81
N GLN A 249 25.36 -1.64 14.87
CA GLN A 249 26.10 -1.66 16.13
C GLN A 249 26.15 -0.27 16.76
N ALA A 250 26.46 0.77 15.97
CA ALA A 250 26.48 2.15 16.44
C ALA A 250 25.11 2.62 16.98
N SER A 251 23.99 2.09 16.46
CA SER A 251 22.66 2.36 17.02
C SER A 251 22.49 1.77 18.43
N VAL A 252 22.95 0.53 18.62
CA VAL A 252 22.93 -0.17 19.92
C VAL A 252 23.83 0.57 20.92
N ASP A 253 25.08 0.83 20.55
CA ASP A 253 26.07 1.52 21.39
C ASP A 253 25.56 2.92 21.81
N THR A 254 24.96 3.65 20.86
CA THR A 254 24.38 4.98 21.12
C THR A 254 23.18 4.90 22.06
N ALA A 255 22.29 3.91 21.90
CA ALA A 255 21.15 3.73 22.80
C ALA A 255 21.58 3.34 24.23
N VAL A 256 22.59 2.46 24.36
CA VAL A 256 23.19 2.10 25.65
C VAL A 256 23.84 3.33 26.31
N LYS A 257 24.61 4.11 25.55
CA LYS A 257 25.25 5.36 26.01
C LYS A 257 24.22 6.40 26.48
N ILE A 258 23.09 6.53 25.79
CA ILE A 258 21.97 7.40 26.22
C ILE A 258 21.34 6.88 27.52
N ASN A 259 21.13 5.56 27.64
CA ASN A 259 20.52 4.99 28.84
C ASN A 259 21.38 5.14 30.10
N SER A 260 22.70 5.00 29.97
CA SER A 260 23.69 5.28 31.02
C SER A 260 23.84 6.77 31.35
N SER A 261 23.25 7.67 30.56
CA SER A 261 23.27 9.11 30.82
C SER A 261 22.11 9.55 31.73
N LYS A 262 22.20 10.79 32.25
CA LYS A 262 21.15 11.42 33.05
C LYS A 262 19.96 11.94 32.24
N SER A 263 19.91 11.75 30.92
CA SER A 263 18.77 12.23 30.12
C SER A 263 17.51 11.40 30.39
N GLU A 264 16.36 12.06 30.51
CA GLU A 264 15.06 11.39 30.60
C GLU A 264 14.41 11.19 29.23
N GLY A 265 13.62 10.14 29.11
CA GLY A 265 12.76 9.87 27.96
C GLY A 265 13.17 8.65 27.17
N ASP A 266 12.21 8.16 26.39
CA ASP A 266 12.33 6.94 25.60
C ASP A 266 13.10 7.18 24.31
N ILE A 267 13.66 6.10 23.77
CA ILE A 267 14.50 6.08 22.58
C ILE A 267 13.72 5.46 21.41
N LEU A 268 13.78 6.08 20.23
CA LEU A 268 13.32 5.55 18.95
C LEU A 268 14.51 5.39 18.00
N ILE A 269 14.75 4.18 17.51
CA ILE A 269 15.83 3.87 16.55
C ILE A 269 15.21 3.58 15.19
N PHE A 270 15.68 4.22 14.13
CA PHE A 270 15.30 3.91 12.74
C PHE A 270 16.33 2.99 12.08
N LEU A 271 15.89 1.81 11.62
CA LEU A 271 16.65 0.84 10.81
C LEU A 271 15.84 0.46 9.54
N THR A 272 16.44 -0.24 8.58
CA THR A 272 15.86 -0.33 7.22
C THR A 272 14.89 -1.51 7.02
N GLY A 273 15.01 -2.58 7.80
CA GLY A 273 14.15 -3.77 7.65
C GLY A 273 14.17 -4.75 8.81
N GLN A 274 13.29 -5.76 8.75
CA GLN A 274 13.04 -6.70 9.85
C GLN A 274 14.32 -7.36 10.41
N GLU A 275 15.20 -7.91 9.58
CA GLU A 275 16.41 -8.61 10.04
C GLU A 275 17.39 -7.71 10.81
N GLU A 276 17.39 -6.41 10.54
CA GLU A 276 18.23 -5.42 11.22
C GLU A 276 17.60 -5.03 12.56
N VAL A 277 16.28 -4.83 12.59
CA VAL A 277 15.51 -4.60 13.81
C VAL A 277 15.63 -5.80 14.76
N ASP A 278 15.35 -7.01 14.29
CA ASP A 278 15.43 -8.25 15.09
C ASP A 278 16.86 -8.50 15.60
N ARG A 279 17.90 -8.04 14.88
CA ARG A 279 19.31 -8.13 15.31
C ARG A 279 19.65 -7.09 16.37
N ALA A 280 19.29 -5.82 16.16
CA ALA A 280 19.51 -4.76 17.15
C ALA A 280 18.73 -5.01 18.44
N VAL A 281 17.51 -5.55 18.36
CA VAL A 281 16.69 -5.93 19.51
C VAL A 281 17.33 -7.06 20.33
N ARG A 282 18.00 -8.04 19.71
CA ARG A 282 18.76 -9.07 20.45
C ARG A 282 19.92 -8.45 21.23
N LEU A 283 20.77 -7.68 20.56
CA LEU A 283 21.93 -7.01 21.18
C LEU A 283 21.51 -6.08 22.33
N LEU A 284 20.43 -5.32 22.16
CA LEU A 284 19.88 -4.46 23.22
C LEU A 284 19.31 -5.26 24.41
N ASN A 285 18.71 -6.44 24.17
CA ASN A 285 18.25 -7.32 25.25
C ASN A 285 19.41 -8.02 25.98
N GLU A 286 20.49 -8.35 25.27
CA GLU A 286 21.74 -8.85 25.88
C GLU A 286 22.35 -7.79 26.82
N HIS A 287 22.41 -6.53 26.38
CA HIS A 287 22.77 -5.41 27.25
C HIS A 287 21.78 -5.17 28.40
N ALA A 288 20.48 -5.32 28.17
CA ALA A 288 19.46 -5.19 29.22
C ALA A 288 19.66 -6.22 30.34
N ALA A 289 19.90 -7.49 30.00
CA ALA A 289 20.16 -8.55 30.97
C ALA A 289 21.42 -8.27 31.83
N ILE A 290 22.47 -7.67 31.25
CA ILE A 290 23.67 -7.25 32.01
C ILE A 290 23.34 -6.13 33.02
N ILE A 291 22.47 -5.17 32.64
CA ILE A 291 21.99 -4.10 33.53
C ILE A 291 21.10 -4.67 34.66
N GLU A 292 20.24 -5.65 34.36
CA GLU A 292 19.43 -6.32 35.38
C GLU A 292 20.29 -7.11 36.38
N ASN A 293 21.22 -7.93 35.89
CA ASN A 293 22.11 -8.75 36.73
C ASN A 293 23.03 -7.92 37.63
N SER A 294 23.30 -6.66 37.29
CA SER A 294 24.13 -5.74 38.08
C SER A 294 23.32 -4.85 39.04
N ASN A 295 22.01 -5.07 39.19
CA ASN A 295 21.08 -4.19 39.93
C ASN A 295 21.19 -2.71 39.49
N GLY A 296 21.43 -2.49 38.19
CA GLY A 296 21.59 -1.16 37.62
C GLY A 296 20.32 -0.32 37.72
N LYS A 297 20.50 0.99 37.91
CA LYS A 297 19.44 1.98 37.65
C LYS A 297 19.24 2.12 36.14
N ASN A 298 18.03 2.46 35.71
CA ASN A 298 17.61 2.55 34.31
C ASN A 298 17.64 1.20 33.58
N LYS A 299 16.69 0.31 33.90
CA LYS A 299 16.45 -0.92 33.11
C LYS A 299 15.95 -0.57 31.70
N LEU A 300 16.04 -1.51 30.76
CA LEU A 300 15.59 -1.32 29.38
C LEU A 300 14.36 -2.19 29.06
N GLU A 301 13.36 -1.60 28.41
CA GLU A 301 12.28 -2.35 27.74
C GLU A 301 12.45 -2.18 26.23
N VAL A 302 12.85 -3.24 25.53
CA VAL A 302 13.20 -3.19 24.10
C VAL A 302 12.06 -3.76 23.25
N LEU A 303 11.54 -2.98 22.30
CA LEU A 303 10.37 -3.34 21.49
C LEU A 303 10.63 -3.17 19.98
N PRO A 304 10.43 -4.21 19.14
CA PRO A 304 10.50 -4.10 17.68
C PRO A 304 9.26 -3.41 17.07
N MET A 305 9.42 -2.77 15.91
CA MET A 305 8.29 -2.23 15.13
C MET A 305 8.55 -2.26 13.60
N TYR A 306 7.90 -3.20 12.91
CA TYR A 306 7.94 -3.32 11.45
C TYR A 306 6.62 -3.88 10.89
N GLY A 307 6.37 -3.69 9.59
CA GLY A 307 5.06 -3.97 8.98
C GLY A 307 4.57 -5.42 9.08
N SER A 308 5.48 -6.39 9.05
CA SER A 308 5.19 -7.83 9.22
C SER A 308 4.93 -8.25 10.68
N LEU A 309 5.16 -7.38 11.67
CA LEU A 309 4.97 -7.71 13.09
C LEU A 309 3.47 -7.83 13.43
N PRO A 310 3.03 -8.83 14.21
CA PRO A 310 1.62 -8.95 14.60
C PRO A 310 1.08 -7.73 15.35
N TYR A 311 -0.15 -7.29 15.02
CA TYR A 311 -0.72 -6.04 15.56
C TYR A 311 -0.75 -5.96 17.10
N HIS A 312 -1.01 -7.08 17.78
CA HIS A 312 -1.01 -7.14 19.25
C HIS A 312 0.38 -6.91 19.87
N GLU A 313 1.46 -7.09 19.09
CA GLU A 313 2.82 -6.75 19.48
C GLU A 313 3.18 -5.32 19.10
N GLN A 314 2.75 -4.83 17.93
CA GLN A 314 2.84 -3.41 17.59
C GLN A 314 2.15 -2.53 18.66
N LEU A 315 1.03 -2.98 19.22
CA LEU A 315 0.32 -2.30 20.31
C LEU A 315 1.14 -2.17 21.61
N LYS A 316 2.24 -2.92 21.79
CA LYS A 316 3.11 -2.80 22.97
C LYS A 316 3.82 -1.44 23.01
N VAL A 317 4.25 -0.90 21.86
CA VAL A 317 5.07 0.34 21.80
C VAL A 317 4.34 1.57 22.36
N PHE A 318 3.01 1.57 22.34
CA PHE A 318 2.18 2.65 22.85
C PHE A 318 2.02 2.67 24.37
N LYS A 319 2.36 1.57 25.05
CA LYS A 319 2.30 1.50 26.51
C LYS A 319 3.43 2.33 27.13
N SER A 320 3.20 2.83 28.33
CA SER A 320 4.27 3.42 29.16
C SER A 320 5.16 2.30 29.71
N ALA A 321 6.46 2.56 29.78
CA ALA A 321 7.40 1.63 30.38
C ALA A 321 7.07 1.38 31.87
N PRO A 322 7.39 0.20 32.42
CA PRO A 322 7.33 -0.04 33.86
C PRO A 322 8.23 0.94 34.64
N LEU A 323 7.90 1.18 35.91
CA LEU A 323 8.71 2.06 36.77
C LEU A 323 10.18 1.63 36.79
N GLY A 324 11.09 2.60 36.68
CA GLY A 324 12.55 2.37 36.61
C GLY A 324 13.08 1.85 35.27
N HIS A 325 12.23 1.68 34.26
CA HIS A 325 12.62 1.25 32.92
C HIS A 325 12.55 2.43 31.92
N ARG A 326 13.43 2.40 30.91
CA ARG A 326 13.37 3.25 29.71
C ARG A 326 12.97 2.38 28.53
N LYS A 327 12.00 2.82 27.74
CA LYS A 327 11.57 2.09 26.54
C LYS A 327 12.49 2.45 25.36
N VAL A 328 12.87 1.43 24.59
CA VAL A 328 13.67 1.54 23.37
C VAL A 328 12.89 0.86 22.25
N VAL A 329 12.27 1.67 21.39
CA VAL A 329 11.58 1.17 20.20
C VAL A 329 12.55 1.14 19.04
N VAL A 330 12.70 -0.04 18.43
CA VAL A 330 13.55 -0.24 17.24
C VAL A 330 12.61 -0.43 16.05
N ALA A 331 12.57 0.55 15.16
CA ALA A 331 11.53 0.70 14.16
C ALA A 331 12.08 0.79 12.73
N THR A 332 11.21 0.46 11.78
CA THR A 332 11.35 0.86 10.37
C THR A 332 10.62 2.20 10.11
N ASN A 333 10.53 2.63 8.85
CA ASN A 333 9.76 3.81 8.43
C ASN A 333 8.26 3.78 8.81
N VAL A 334 7.74 2.66 9.32
CA VAL A 334 6.40 2.57 9.96
C VAL A 334 6.20 3.62 11.07
N ALA A 335 7.26 4.03 11.77
CA ALA A 335 7.21 5.10 12.77
C ALA A 335 7.39 6.53 12.21
N GLU A 336 7.61 6.70 10.90
CA GLU A 336 8.09 7.95 10.29
C GLU A 336 7.00 8.98 9.99
N THR A 337 5.80 8.55 9.55
CA THR A 337 4.65 9.43 9.25
C THR A 337 3.51 9.28 10.27
N SER A 338 2.77 8.16 10.21
CA SER A 338 1.40 8.06 10.74
C SER A 338 1.27 7.73 12.23
N ILE A 339 2.38 7.46 12.95
CA ILE A 339 2.34 6.95 14.33
C ILE A 339 3.04 7.87 15.33
N THR A 340 2.32 8.28 16.38
CA THR A 340 2.88 8.97 17.55
C THR A 340 3.10 7.98 18.69
N ILE A 341 4.36 7.66 18.97
CA ILE A 341 4.74 6.85 20.14
C ILE A 341 4.88 7.78 21.36
N PRO A 342 4.11 7.58 22.44
CA PRO A 342 4.24 8.40 23.64
C PRO A 342 5.53 8.05 24.40
N GLY A 343 6.23 9.08 24.86
CA GLY A 343 7.43 8.98 25.70
C GLY A 343 8.75 9.26 24.99
N ILE A 344 8.79 9.23 23.66
CA ILE A 344 10.00 9.47 22.86
C ILE A 344 10.54 10.89 23.10
N VAL A 345 11.84 10.97 23.39
CA VAL A 345 12.64 12.21 23.51
C VAL A 345 13.95 12.09 22.72
N HIS A 346 14.43 10.86 22.52
CA HIS A 346 15.67 10.56 21.81
C HIS A 346 15.35 9.81 20.51
N VAL A 347 15.89 10.27 19.39
CA VAL A 347 15.83 9.58 18.10
C VAL A 347 17.25 9.24 17.64
N ILE A 348 17.46 8.01 17.19
CA ILE A 348 18.68 7.56 16.52
C ILE A 348 18.31 7.22 15.08
N ASP A 349 18.99 7.85 14.12
CA ASP A 349 18.68 7.70 12.69
C ASP A 349 19.89 7.16 11.92
N CYS A 350 19.73 6.01 11.28
CA CYS A 350 20.77 5.41 10.43
C CYS A 350 20.99 6.14 9.10
N GLY A 351 20.05 6.99 8.65
CA GLY A 351 20.15 7.68 7.36
C GLY A 351 19.71 6.87 6.14
N PHE A 352 19.18 5.65 6.34
CA PHE A 352 18.76 4.74 5.27
C PHE A 352 17.29 4.31 5.37
N VAL A 353 16.77 3.78 4.27
CA VAL A 353 15.43 3.18 4.13
C VAL A 353 15.47 2.09 3.04
N LYS A 354 14.63 1.05 3.16
CA LYS A 354 14.38 0.11 2.06
C LYS A 354 13.11 0.51 1.33
N MET A 355 13.19 0.64 0.00
CA MET A 355 12.07 1.02 -0.85
C MET A 355 11.89 0.02 -1.99
N ARG A 356 10.63 -0.18 -2.41
CA ARG A 356 10.28 -0.97 -3.59
C ARG A 356 10.58 -0.16 -4.84
N TRP A 357 11.33 -0.77 -5.76
CA TRP A 357 11.73 -0.21 -7.04
C TRP A 357 11.50 -1.22 -8.16
N PHE A 358 10.74 -0.84 -9.17
CA PHE A 358 10.48 -1.63 -10.37
C PHE A 358 11.61 -1.49 -11.39
N ASN A 359 12.10 -2.61 -11.93
CA ASN A 359 13.05 -2.63 -13.04
C ASN A 359 12.30 -2.94 -14.36
N CYS A 360 12.45 -2.07 -15.36
CA CYS A 360 11.74 -2.16 -16.64
C CYS A 360 12.30 -3.18 -17.64
N GLU A 361 13.54 -3.65 -17.45
CA GLU A 361 14.16 -4.69 -18.27
C GLU A 361 13.71 -6.08 -17.80
N THR A 362 13.74 -6.30 -16.47
CA THR A 362 13.39 -7.57 -15.84
C THR A 362 11.89 -7.73 -15.58
N HIS A 363 11.14 -6.62 -15.55
CA HIS A 363 9.74 -6.53 -15.12
C HIS A 363 9.51 -7.00 -13.67
N THR A 364 10.55 -6.96 -12.83
CA THR A 364 10.48 -7.35 -11.41
C THR A 364 10.54 -6.16 -10.47
N ASP A 365 9.82 -6.25 -9.36
CA ASP A 365 9.96 -5.35 -8.21
C ASP A 365 11.04 -5.85 -7.24
N SER A 366 12.02 -4.99 -6.95
CA SER A 366 13.09 -5.26 -5.99
C SER A 366 12.98 -4.33 -4.78
N LEU A 367 13.31 -4.83 -3.59
CA LEU A 367 13.53 -4.00 -2.40
C LEU A 367 14.99 -3.58 -2.37
N ILE A 368 15.25 -2.29 -2.57
CA ILE A 368 16.60 -1.71 -2.55
C ILE A 368 16.78 -0.80 -1.33
N THR A 369 17.96 -0.88 -0.70
CA THR A 369 18.35 0.05 0.37
C THR A 369 18.88 1.34 -0.25
N LEU A 370 18.33 2.48 0.15
CA LEU A 370 18.71 3.80 -0.33
C LEU A 370 18.92 4.76 0.86
N PRO A 371 19.73 5.83 0.69
CA PRO A 371 19.72 6.96 1.61
C PRO A 371 18.32 7.58 1.73
N ILE A 372 18.01 8.17 2.88
CA ILE A 372 16.78 8.95 3.04
C ILE A 372 16.87 10.32 2.37
N SER A 373 15.72 10.94 2.15
CA SER A 373 15.62 12.35 1.78
C SER A 373 15.78 13.26 3.00
N LYS A 374 16.04 14.56 2.78
CA LYS A 374 16.05 15.56 3.87
C LYS A 374 14.68 15.64 4.55
N SER A 375 13.59 15.67 3.79
CA SER A 375 12.23 15.70 4.37
C SER A 375 11.88 14.43 5.15
N SER A 376 12.41 13.26 4.79
CA SER A 376 12.34 12.04 5.62
C SER A 376 13.18 12.17 6.91
N ALA A 377 14.43 12.63 6.80
CA ALA A 377 15.32 12.85 7.94
C ALA A 377 14.75 13.84 8.97
N ASP A 378 13.99 14.84 8.51
CA ASP A 378 13.36 15.86 9.36
C ASP A 378 12.02 15.36 9.94
N GLN A 379 11.27 14.52 9.23
CA GLN A 379 10.11 13.80 9.80
C GLN A 379 10.52 12.80 10.90
N ARG A 380 11.68 12.14 10.75
CA ARG A 380 12.32 11.33 11.80
C ARG A 380 12.72 12.20 12.99
N ALA A 381 13.38 13.33 12.74
CA ALA A 381 13.77 14.28 13.79
C ALA A 381 12.56 14.81 14.58
N GLY A 382 11.48 15.17 13.89
CA GLY A 382 10.22 15.62 14.48
C GLY A 382 9.47 14.58 15.34
N ARG A 383 9.92 13.32 15.40
CA ARG A 383 9.43 12.34 16.40
C ARG A 383 9.93 12.66 17.81
N ALA A 384 11.10 13.29 17.95
CA ALA A 384 11.66 13.68 19.25
C ALA A 384 10.93 14.88 19.86
N GLY A 385 10.45 15.83 19.04
CA GLY A 385 9.87 17.10 19.48
C GLY A 385 8.37 17.07 19.85
N ARG A 386 7.70 15.91 19.82
CA ARG A 386 6.21 15.83 19.93
C ARG A 386 5.62 16.10 21.32
N MET A 387 6.43 16.02 22.37
CA MET A 387 5.96 16.03 23.77
C MET A 387 6.75 16.96 24.70
N ARG A 388 8.05 17.14 24.42
CA ARG A 388 9.00 18.04 25.10
C ARG A 388 10.20 18.26 24.16
N THR A 389 11.13 19.14 24.51
CA THR A 389 12.40 19.33 23.79
C THR A 389 13.12 18.00 23.58
N GLY A 390 13.55 17.72 22.34
CA GLY A 390 14.10 16.43 21.92
C GLY A 390 15.57 16.47 21.51
N LYS A 391 16.21 15.30 21.37
CA LYS A 391 17.55 15.13 20.80
C LYS A 391 17.55 14.08 19.70
N VAL A 392 18.22 14.35 18.59
CA VAL A 392 18.33 13.47 17.42
C VAL A 392 19.79 13.20 17.13
N LEU A 393 20.15 11.93 16.94
CA LEU A 393 21.51 11.48 16.68
C LEU A 393 21.53 10.78 15.31
N ARG A 394 21.99 11.51 14.30
CA ARG A 394 22.16 11.05 12.92
C ARG A 394 23.49 10.31 12.82
N LEU A 395 23.48 9.02 12.47
CA LEU A 395 24.67 8.16 12.39
C LEU A 395 25.48 8.36 11.09
N TYR A 396 25.42 9.57 10.54
CA TYR A 396 26.06 10.02 9.32
C TYR A 396 26.55 11.45 9.52
N ASN A 397 27.55 11.88 8.74
CA ASN A 397 28.12 13.21 8.87
C ASN A 397 27.27 14.28 8.18
N GLU A 398 27.50 15.53 8.55
CA GLU A 398 26.77 16.69 8.01
C GLU A 398 27.02 16.90 6.52
N GLU A 399 28.20 16.50 6.02
CA GLU A 399 28.53 16.51 4.59
C GLU A 399 27.60 15.55 3.80
N PHE A 400 27.38 14.32 4.28
CA PHE A 400 26.43 13.38 3.69
C PHE A 400 25.00 13.91 3.79
N ALA A 401 24.62 14.50 4.94
CA ALA A 401 23.31 15.12 5.13
C ALA A 401 23.03 16.25 4.11
N SER A 402 24.04 17.06 3.77
CA SER A 402 23.92 18.11 2.76
C SER A 402 23.67 17.57 1.35
N LYS A 403 24.24 16.39 1.04
CA LYS A 403 24.17 15.69 -0.25
C LYS A 403 22.90 14.84 -0.44
N LEU A 404 22.06 14.67 0.59
CA LEU A 404 20.79 13.96 0.46
C LEU A 404 19.85 14.70 -0.50
N ALA A 405 19.03 13.96 -1.25
CA ALA A 405 17.94 14.55 -2.03
C ALA A 405 16.94 15.23 -1.09
N ASP A 406 16.38 16.38 -1.49
CA ASP A 406 15.48 17.14 -0.61
C ASP A 406 14.20 16.34 -0.29
N ASN A 407 13.67 15.63 -1.29
CA ASN A 407 12.45 14.82 -1.20
C ASN A 407 12.63 13.37 -1.68
N THR A 408 11.80 12.49 -1.12
CA THR A 408 11.72 11.08 -1.51
C THR A 408 11.08 10.94 -2.90
N PRO A 409 11.61 10.11 -3.81
CA PRO A 409 11.01 9.91 -5.13
C PRO A 409 9.58 9.35 -5.01
N PRO A 410 8.57 9.99 -5.65
CA PRO A 410 7.18 9.59 -5.54
C PRO A 410 6.95 8.21 -6.15
N GLU A 411 5.95 7.48 -5.67
CA GLU A 411 5.79 6.06 -6.03
C GLU A 411 5.61 5.81 -7.52
N ILE A 412 4.96 6.76 -8.21
CA ILE A 412 4.69 6.70 -9.66
C ILE A 412 5.96 6.60 -10.52
N VAL A 413 7.14 7.03 -10.04
CA VAL A 413 8.41 6.91 -10.80
C VAL A 413 9.12 5.57 -10.60
N ARG A 414 8.71 4.78 -9.59
CA ARG A 414 9.45 3.59 -9.09
C ARG A 414 8.62 2.30 -9.04
N THR A 415 7.45 2.27 -9.69
CA THR A 415 6.52 1.12 -9.71
C THR A 415 6.14 0.70 -11.13
N ASN A 416 5.55 -0.50 -11.24
CA ASN A 416 4.95 -0.99 -12.48
C ASN A 416 3.64 -0.23 -12.77
N LEU A 417 3.59 0.46 -13.92
CA LEU A 417 2.47 1.32 -14.30
C LEU A 417 1.39 0.62 -15.14
N THR A 418 1.50 -0.69 -15.41
CA THR A 418 0.58 -1.43 -16.31
C THR A 418 -0.88 -1.24 -15.93
N TYR A 419 -1.24 -1.44 -14.66
CA TYR A 419 -2.61 -1.20 -14.18
C TYR A 419 -2.99 0.29 -14.21
N ALA A 420 -2.09 1.20 -13.81
CA ALA A 420 -2.35 2.64 -13.84
C ALA A 420 -2.65 3.16 -15.26
N VAL A 421 -1.87 2.73 -16.26
CA VAL A 421 -2.08 3.07 -17.68
C VAL A 421 -3.44 2.54 -18.16
N LEU A 422 -3.82 1.32 -17.80
CA LEU A 422 -5.13 0.75 -18.12
C LEU A 422 -6.29 1.61 -17.54
N GLN A 423 -6.21 2.01 -16.27
CA GLN A 423 -7.20 2.88 -15.62
C GLN A 423 -7.28 4.27 -16.28
N LEU A 424 -6.13 4.88 -16.61
CA LEU A 424 -6.08 6.19 -17.29
C LEU A 424 -6.70 6.11 -18.70
N LYS A 425 -6.45 5.03 -19.44
CA LYS A 425 -7.04 4.78 -20.76
C LYS A 425 -8.56 4.62 -20.67
N ALA A 426 -9.07 3.90 -19.66
CA ALA A 426 -10.51 3.74 -19.41
C ALA A 426 -11.21 5.06 -19.05
N LEU A 427 -10.54 5.94 -18.31
CA LEU A 427 -10.94 7.34 -18.05
C LEU A 427 -10.81 8.25 -19.30
N GLY A 428 -10.64 7.69 -20.50
CA GLY A 428 -10.60 8.43 -21.76
C GLY A 428 -9.28 9.17 -22.05
N ILE A 429 -8.20 8.88 -21.33
CA ILE A 429 -6.91 9.56 -21.52
C ILE A 429 -6.12 8.88 -22.64
N SER A 430 -6.43 9.28 -23.87
CA SER A 430 -5.81 8.74 -25.08
C SER A 430 -4.27 8.84 -25.06
N ASN A 431 -3.72 10.00 -24.73
CA ASN A 431 -2.27 10.22 -24.60
C ASN A 431 -1.86 10.38 -23.13
N VAL A 432 -1.27 9.31 -22.57
CA VAL A 432 -0.77 9.25 -21.18
C VAL A 432 0.56 10.00 -21.03
N VAL A 433 1.43 9.99 -22.05
CA VAL A 433 2.73 10.72 -22.03
C VAL A 433 2.52 12.24 -21.91
N LYS A 434 1.43 12.77 -22.49
CA LYS A 434 1.02 14.18 -22.37
C LYS A 434 0.06 14.45 -21.21
N PHE A 435 -0.13 13.51 -20.29
CA PHE A 435 -0.91 13.74 -19.07
C PHE A 435 -0.10 14.57 -18.06
N LYS A 436 -0.75 15.56 -17.43
CA LYS A 436 -0.11 16.40 -16.41
C LYS A 436 -0.12 15.69 -15.05
N PHE A 437 0.82 14.77 -14.85
CA PHE A 437 1.18 14.29 -13.52
C PHE A 437 1.89 15.41 -12.72
N PRO A 438 1.82 15.40 -11.37
CA PRO A 438 2.63 16.27 -10.52
C PRO A 438 4.12 15.99 -10.69
N SER A 439 4.53 14.71 -10.66
CA SER A 439 5.83 14.26 -11.14
C SER A 439 5.65 13.25 -12.27
N PRO A 440 6.20 13.48 -13.48
CA PRO A 440 6.02 12.55 -14.59
C PRO A 440 6.79 11.25 -14.35
N PRO A 441 6.20 10.07 -14.59
CA PRO A 441 6.91 8.80 -14.56
C PRO A 441 7.95 8.70 -15.69
N PRO A 442 8.99 7.86 -15.54
CA PRO A 442 9.95 7.60 -16.61
C PRO A 442 9.25 7.05 -17.86
N ILE A 443 9.75 7.46 -19.02
CA ILE A 443 9.22 7.03 -20.33
C ILE A 443 9.35 5.51 -20.51
N GLU A 444 10.39 4.91 -19.91
CA GLU A 444 10.62 3.46 -19.90
C GLU A 444 9.54 2.70 -19.12
N ASN A 445 9.15 3.14 -17.92
CA ASN A 445 8.03 2.55 -17.16
C ASN A 445 6.71 2.66 -17.96
N LEU A 446 6.46 3.79 -18.64
CA LEU A 446 5.28 3.97 -19.48
C LEU A 446 5.31 3.09 -20.75
N LYS A 447 6.48 2.93 -21.37
CA LYS A 447 6.69 2.04 -22.52
C LYS A 447 6.47 0.58 -22.12
N SER A 448 7.13 0.13 -21.05
CA SER A 448 6.99 -1.19 -20.44
C SER A 448 5.52 -1.54 -20.14
N ALA A 449 4.79 -0.61 -19.52
CA ALA A 449 3.35 -0.74 -19.25
C ALA A 449 2.50 -0.87 -20.52
N LEU A 450 2.80 -0.08 -21.57
CA LEU A 450 2.08 -0.15 -22.84
C LEU A 450 2.40 -1.43 -23.63
N GLU A 451 3.65 -1.93 -23.58
CA GLU A 451 4.05 -3.21 -24.18
C GLU A 451 3.27 -4.38 -23.57
N ILE A 452 3.16 -4.46 -22.23
CA ILE A 452 2.38 -5.51 -21.57
C ILE A 452 0.89 -5.40 -21.94
N LEU A 453 0.30 -4.21 -21.89
CA LEU A 453 -1.12 -4.04 -22.24
C LEU A 453 -1.41 -4.38 -23.71
N TYR A 454 -0.46 -4.14 -24.62
CA TYR A 454 -0.58 -4.54 -26.02
C TYR A 454 -0.46 -6.07 -26.17
N ALA A 455 0.53 -6.69 -25.51
CA ALA A 455 0.71 -8.14 -25.52
C ALA A 455 -0.49 -8.91 -24.94
N LEU A 456 -1.20 -8.34 -23.96
CA LEU A 456 -2.42 -8.92 -23.38
C LEU A 456 -3.69 -8.67 -24.23
N ASP A 457 -3.58 -8.04 -25.39
CA ASP A 457 -4.69 -7.56 -26.23
C ASP A 457 -5.63 -6.56 -25.51
N ALA A 458 -5.16 -5.90 -24.45
CA ALA A 458 -5.94 -4.90 -23.71
C ALA A 458 -6.00 -3.54 -24.44
N ILE A 459 -4.99 -3.24 -25.26
CA ILE A 459 -4.96 -2.08 -26.17
C ILE A 459 -4.65 -2.47 -27.62
N ASP A 460 -5.22 -1.72 -28.57
CA ASP A 460 -4.88 -1.82 -29.99
C ASP A 460 -3.51 -1.19 -30.31
N ILE A 461 -3.02 -1.40 -31.54
CA ILE A 461 -1.75 -0.82 -32.03
C ILE A 461 -1.75 0.72 -32.09
N LYS A 462 -2.91 1.38 -31.93
CA LYS A 462 -3.06 2.84 -31.83
C LYS A 462 -3.13 3.30 -30.36
N GLY A 463 -3.08 2.38 -29.41
CA GLY A 463 -3.14 2.62 -27.98
C GLY A 463 -4.55 2.89 -27.42
N ASN A 464 -5.62 2.49 -28.10
CA ASN A 464 -7.00 2.54 -27.58
C ASN A 464 -7.35 1.23 -26.87
N LEU A 465 -8.26 1.23 -25.89
CA LEU A 465 -8.77 -0.01 -25.29
C LEU A 465 -9.52 -0.87 -26.32
N THR A 466 -9.21 -2.16 -26.35
CA THR A 466 -9.93 -3.14 -27.16
C THR A 466 -11.32 -3.42 -26.59
N LYS A 467 -12.26 -3.85 -27.45
CA LYS A 467 -13.64 -4.18 -27.07
C LYS A 467 -13.94 -5.64 -27.41
N PRO A 468 -14.53 -6.43 -26.50
CA PRO A 468 -14.87 -6.08 -25.10
C PRO A 468 -13.67 -6.08 -24.15
N LEU A 469 -12.61 -6.83 -24.47
CA LEU A 469 -11.56 -7.27 -23.54
C LEU A 469 -10.93 -6.14 -22.72
N GLY A 470 -10.30 -5.15 -23.35
CA GLY A 470 -9.62 -4.05 -22.65
C GLY A 470 -10.51 -3.21 -21.74
N TYR A 471 -11.79 -3.01 -22.10
CA TYR A 471 -12.76 -2.36 -21.23
C TYR A 471 -13.10 -3.24 -20.02
N HIS A 472 -13.44 -4.52 -20.23
CA HIS A 472 -13.73 -5.45 -19.14
C HIS A 472 -12.53 -5.57 -18.19
N MET A 473 -11.31 -5.70 -18.71
CA MET A 473 -10.06 -5.70 -17.94
C MET A 473 -9.87 -4.43 -17.10
N SER A 474 -10.37 -3.27 -17.53
CA SER A 474 -10.26 -2.02 -16.78
C SER A 474 -11.29 -1.89 -15.64
N GLU A 475 -12.46 -2.52 -15.79
CA GLU A 475 -13.48 -2.60 -14.74
C GLU A 475 -13.16 -3.74 -13.75
N PHE A 476 -12.49 -4.81 -14.21
CA PHE A 476 -11.75 -5.74 -13.35
C PHE A 476 -10.57 -5.04 -12.69
N ALA A 477 -10.81 -4.50 -11.51
CA ALA A 477 -9.74 -4.03 -10.64
C ALA A 477 -9.03 -5.23 -9.97
N LEU A 478 -8.21 -5.89 -10.79
CA LEU A 478 -7.22 -6.95 -10.58
C LEU A 478 -5.93 -6.52 -11.32
N ASP A 479 -4.83 -7.25 -11.14
CA ASP A 479 -3.69 -7.09 -12.05
C ASP A 479 -4.10 -7.45 -13.50
N PRO A 480 -3.68 -6.70 -14.54
CA PRO A 480 -4.02 -6.99 -15.94
C PRO A 480 -3.68 -8.43 -16.38
N LEU A 481 -2.60 -9.02 -15.88
CA LEU A 481 -2.24 -10.42 -16.14
C LEU A 481 -3.34 -11.36 -15.60
N TYR A 482 -3.73 -11.18 -14.34
CA TYR A 482 -4.79 -11.97 -13.69
C TYR A 482 -6.17 -11.70 -14.31
N ALA A 483 -6.43 -10.48 -14.77
CA ALA A 483 -7.67 -10.13 -15.47
C ALA A 483 -7.77 -10.87 -16.83
N LYS A 484 -6.68 -10.94 -17.60
CA LYS A 484 -6.61 -11.73 -18.84
C LYS A 484 -6.87 -13.22 -18.57
N VAL A 485 -6.20 -13.81 -17.57
CA VAL A 485 -6.44 -15.22 -17.16
C VAL A 485 -7.91 -15.45 -16.79
N LEU A 486 -8.47 -14.60 -15.93
CA LEU A 486 -9.84 -14.75 -15.43
C LEU A 486 -10.89 -14.58 -16.54
N LEU A 487 -10.70 -13.63 -17.46
CA LEU A 487 -11.59 -13.42 -18.61
C LEU A 487 -11.52 -14.58 -19.61
N SER A 488 -10.32 -15.06 -19.93
CA SER A 488 -10.12 -16.19 -20.86
C SER A 488 -10.73 -17.50 -20.35
N SER A 489 -10.85 -17.66 -19.02
CA SER A 489 -11.22 -18.93 -18.39
C SER A 489 -12.61 -19.48 -18.75
N GLY A 490 -13.51 -18.63 -19.26
CA GLY A 490 -14.79 -19.06 -19.85
C GLY A 490 -14.63 -19.79 -21.18
N GLU A 491 -13.66 -19.38 -22.01
CA GLU A 491 -13.35 -20.00 -23.31
C GLU A 491 -12.64 -21.35 -23.12
N PHE A 492 -11.76 -21.44 -22.12
CA PHE A 492 -11.10 -22.70 -21.73
C PHE A 492 -11.99 -23.64 -20.89
N GLY A 493 -13.19 -23.22 -20.46
CA GLY A 493 -14.10 -24.04 -19.66
C GLY A 493 -13.61 -24.41 -18.25
N CYS A 494 -12.61 -23.70 -17.72
CA CYS A 494 -12.00 -23.93 -16.38
C CYS A 494 -12.18 -22.72 -15.43
N SER A 495 -13.18 -21.90 -15.73
CA SER A 495 -13.50 -20.67 -14.99
C SER A 495 -13.75 -20.88 -13.50
N GLU A 496 -14.27 -22.03 -13.07
CA GLU A 496 -14.53 -22.27 -11.66
C GLU A 496 -13.22 -22.45 -10.87
N GLU A 497 -12.28 -23.19 -11.42
CA GLU A 497 -10.95 -23.41 -10.88
C GLU A 497 -10.14 -22.10 -10.87
N ILE A 498 -10.09 -21.41 -12.01
CA ILE A 498 -9.36 -20.14 -12.17
C ILE A 498 -9.90 -19.06 -11.21
N LEU A 499 -11.22 -18.94 -11.06
CA LEU A 499 -11.84 -18.03 -10.10
C LEU A 499 -11.41 -18.30 -8.64
N THR A 500 -11.17 -19.57 -8.27
CA THR A 500 -10.57 -19.92 -6.96
C THR A 500 -9.10 -19.49 -6.89
N ILE A 501 -8.30 -19.85 -7.90
CA ILE A 501 -6.85 -19.58 -7.93
C ILE A 501 -6.58 -18.06 -7.84
N ILE A 502 -7.24 -17.26 -8.68
CA ILE A 502 -7.11 -15.80 -8.65
C ILE A 502 -7.58 -15.22 -7.30
N SER A 503 -8.62 -15.79 -6.69
CA SER A 503 -9.10 -15.35 -5.36
C SER A 503 -8.11 -15.69 -4.22
N MET A 504 -7.43 -16.85 -4.29
CA MET A 504 -6.37 -17.23 -3.36
C MET A 504 -5.16 -16.29 -3.49
N LEU A 505 -4.76 -15.95 -4.72
CA LEU A 505 -3.69 -14.98 -5.02
C LEU A 505 -3.98 -13.53 -4.54
N GLN A 506 -5.21 -13.21 -4.12
CA GLN A 506 -5.52 -11.93 -3.47
C GLN A 506 -5.19 -11.90 -1.97
N VAL A 507 -4.64 -12.98 -1.37
CA VAL A 507 -4.40 -13.08 0.07
C VAL A 507 -3.01 -13.65 0.39
N GLU A 508 -2.22 -12.89 1.15
CA GLU A 508 -0.76 -13.04 1.27
C GLU A 508 -0.28 -14.26 2.06
N VAL A 509 -1.08 -14.69 3.05
CA VAL A 509 -0.70 -15.75 4.00
C VAL A 509 -1.85 -16.73 4.17
N ILE A 510 -1.79 -17.81 3.39
CA ILE A 510 -2.70 -18.96 3.47
C ILE A 510 -2.21 -19.96 4.54
N PHE A 511 -0.94 -20.37 4.46
CA PHE A 511 -0.31 -21.27 5.44
C PHE A 511 0.29 -20.48 6.62
N THR A 512 0.07 -20.94 7.85
CA THR A 512 0.70 -20.38 9.05
C THR A 512 2.04 -21.08 9.31
N LYS A 513 3.06 -20.30 9.70
CA LYS A 513 4.41 -20.81 9.97
C LYS A 513 4.75 -20.68 11.47
N PRO A 514 4.79 -21.78 12.23
CA PRO A 514 5.29 -21.76 13.62
C PRO A 514 6.79 -21.46 13.65
N SER A 515 7.22 -20.52 14.49
CA SER A 515 8.58 -19.96 14.47
C SER A 515 9.69 -20.98 14.79
N SER A 516 9.40 -22.05 15.53
CA SER A 516 10.34 -23.15 15.82
C SER A 516 9.62 -24.40 16.37
N GLY A 517 10.37 -25.48 16.56
CA GLY A 517 9.94 -26.69 17.28
C GLY A 517 9.10 -27.68 16.47
N LYS A 518 8.56 -28.71 17.15
CA LYS A 518 7.79 -29.81 16.53
C LYS A 518 6.62 -29.32 15.65
N SER A 519 6.04 -28.17 15.98
CA SER A 519 4.93 -27.57 15.23
C SER A 519 5.30 -27.16 13.80
N SER A 520 6.53 -26.71 13.52
CA SER A 520 6.94 -26.35 12.15
C SER A 520 7.14 -27.58 11.26
N ILE A 521 7.63 -28.68 11.84
CA ILE A 521 7.71 -29.99 11.19
C ILE A 521 6.29 -30.49 10.87
N ASN A 522 5.38 -30.44 11.85
CA ASN A 522 3.98 -30.82 11.65
C ASN A 522 3.29 -29.96 10.57
N ALA A 523 3.52 -28.64 10.55
CA ALA A 523 3.01 -27.75 9.51
C ALA A 523 3.49 -28.16 8.11
N ARG A 524 4.76 -28.52 7.95
CA ARG A 524 5.31 -29.03 6.68
C ARG A 524 4.72 -30.38 6.28
N ILE A 525 4.43 -31.26 7.24
CA ILE A 525 3.77 -32.55 7.00
C ILE A 525 2.30 -32.35 6.59
N GLN A 526 1.57 -31.41 7.20
CA GLN A 526 0.20 -31.11 6.78
C GLN A 526 0.12 -30.37 5.44
N LYS A 527 1.06 -29.45 5.14
CA LYS A 527 1.16 -28.80 3.82
C LYS A 527 1.24 -29.85 2.70
N ARG A 528 2.13 -30.84 2.85
CA ARG A 528 2.34 -31.97 1.92
C ARG A 528 1.09 -32.76 1.55
N LEU A 529 0.01 -32.69 2.33
CA LEU A 529 -1.27 -33.35 2.00
C LEU A 529 -2.05 -32.63 0.89
N PHE A 530 -1.68 -31.40 0.56
CA PHE A 530 -2.30 -30.57 -0.47
C PHE A 530 -1.39 -30.30 -1.68
N GLU A 531 -0.08 -30.54 -1.52
CA GLU A 531 0.96 -30.26 -2.52
C GLU A 531 0.79 -31.12 -3.78
N VAL A 532 1.00 -30.52 -4.96
CA VAL A 532 0.86 -31.18 -6.27
C VAL A 532 2.05 -30.82 -7.17
N GLU A 533 2.47 -31.73 -8.03
CA GLU A 533 3.67 -31.57 -8.87
C GLU A 533 3.48 -30.53 -9.97
N GLU A 534 2.24 -30.25 -10.42
CA GLU A 534 1.92 -29.17 -11.35
C GLU A 534 2.11 -27.75 -10.76
N GLY A 535 2.24 -27.62 -9.43
CA GLY A 535 2.72 -26.39 -8.78
C GLY A 535 1.82 -25.78 -7.69
N ASP A 536 2.17 -24.56 -7.30
CA ASP A 536 1.59 -23.84 -6.16
C ASP A 536 0.13 -23.45 -6.40
N LEU A 537 -0.24 -23.12 -7.64
CA LEU A 537 -1.60 -22.65 -7.96
C LEU A 537 -2.65 -23.77 -7.86
N ILE A 538 -2.32 -24.99 -8.30
CA ILE A 538 -3.17 -26.18 -8.12
C ILE A 538 -3.18 -26.61 -6.64
N THR A 539 -2.05 -26.44 -5.93
CA THR A 539 -2.00 -26.62 -4.47
C THR A 539 -2.97 -25.69 -3.73
N TYR A 540 -3.12 -24.43 -4.15
CA TYR A 540 -4.12 -23.51 -3.61
C TYR A 540 -5.57 -23.93 -3.92
N LEU A 541 -5.85 -24.46 -5.12
CA LEU A 541 -7.15 -25.04 -5.45
C LEU A 541 -7.50 -26.21 -4.51
N ASN A 542 -6.56 -27.10 -4.23
CA ASN A 542 -6.73 -28.21 -3.28
C ASN A 542 -7.00 -27.75 -1.84
N VAL A 543 -6.26 -26.75 -1.34
CA VAL A 543 -6.49 -26.17 0.00
C VAL A 543 -7.89 -25.58 0.11
N TYR A 544 -8.35 -24.85 -0.90
CA TYR A 544 -9.69 -24.25 -0.91
C TYR A 544 -10.80 -25.32 -0.97
N ASN A 545 -10.63 -26.33 -1.82
CA ASN A 545 -11.60 -27.42 -1.95
C ASN A 545 -11.71 -28.26 -0.66
N GLY A 546 -10.59 -28.53 0.02
CA GLY A 546 -10.61 -29.19 1.33
C GLY A 546 -11.26 -28.35 2.44
N PHE A 547 -11.11 -27.02 2.39
CA PHE A 547 -11.79 -26.10 3.31
C PHE A 547 -13.31 -26.07 3.08
N LEU A 548 -13.77 -26.14 1.82
CA LEU A 548 -15.21 -26.30 1.53
C LEU A 548 -15.76 -27.67 1.95
N GLN A 549 -15.02 -28.75 1.69
CA GLN A 549 -15.41 -30.12 2.10
C GLN A 549 -15.46 -30.35 3.62
N SER A 550 -14.92 -29.42 4.40
CA SER A 550 -14.97 -29.43 5.86
C SER A 550 -15.98 -28.42 6.42
N ASP A 551 -17.00 -28.05 5.64
CA ASP A 551 -18.04 -27.06 5.99
C ASP A 551 -17.46 -25.71 6.48
N MET A 552 -16.28 -25.33 5.99
CA MET A 552 -15.51 -24.17 6.43
C MET A 552 -15.17 -24.19 7.93
N ALA A 553 -14.97 -25.38 8.52
CA ALA A 553 -14.67 -25.56 9.94
C ALA A 553 -13.36 -24.89 10.39
N ARG A 554 -13.33 -24.37 11.62
CA ARG A 554 -12.14 -23.74 12.21
C ARG A 554 -11.10 -24.78 12.63
N GLU A 555 -11.55 -25.95 13.03
CA GLU A 555 -10.77 -27.11 13.42
C GLU A 555 -9.92 -27.63 12.25
N PHE A 556 -10.49 -27.67 11.04
CA PHE A 556 -9.76 -28.01 9.81
C PHE A 556 -8.58 -27.07 9.58
N CYS A 557 -8.82 -25.76 9.66
CA CYS A 557 -7.76 -24.76 9.49
C CYS A 557 -6.69 -24.87 10.58
N HIS A 558 -7.08 -25.07 11.85
CA HIS A 558 -6.14 -25.21 12.95
C HIS A 558 -5.29 -26.49 12.81
N LYS A 559 -5.90 -27.63 12.46
CA LYS A 559 -5.22 -28.90 12.21
C LYS A 559 -4.20 -28.81 11.08
N ASN A 560 -4.58 -28.16 9.98
CA ASN A 560 -3.80 -28.12 8.74
C ASN A 560 -2.84 -26.92 8.65
N PHE A 561 -2.69 -26.13 9.73
CA PHE A 561 -1.86 -24.91 9.76
C PHE A 561 -2.26 -23.89 8.67
N LEU A 562 -3.57 -23.65 8.53
CA LEU A 562 -4.15 -22.69 7.60
C LEU A 562 -4.73 -21.48 8.34
N ASN A 563 -4.61 -20.30 7.74
CA ASN A 563 -5.18 -19.08 8.30
C ASN A 563 -6.69 -18.99 7.99
N TYR A 564 -7.52 -19.30 8.98
CA TYR A 564 -8.98 -19.24 8.88
C TYR A 564 -9.51 -17.86 8.42
N LYS A 565 -8.91 -16.75 8.89
CA LYS A 565 -9.33 -15.40 8.46
C LYS A 565 -8.99 -15.14 6.99
N SER A 566 -7.84 -15.61 6.53
CA SER A 566 -7.46 -15.57 5.10
C SER A 566 -8.45 -16.35 4.24
N LEU A 567 -8.75 -17.60 4.60
CA LEU A 567 -9.63 -18.45 3.80
C LEU A 567 -11.09 -17.94 3.77
N LYS A 568 -11.62 -17.43 4.89
CA LYS A 568 -12.93 -16.75 4.88
C LYS A 568 -12.93 -15.55 3.92
N ARG A 569 -11.88 -14.73 3.95
CA ARG A 569 -11.72 -13.60 3.02
C ARG A 569 -11.62 -14.06 1.56
N VAL A 570 -11.01 -15.21 1.26
CA VAL A 570 -11.02 -15.79 -0.09
C VAL A 570 -12.44 -16.12 -0.57
N VAL A 571 -13.30 -16.68 0.30
CA VAL A 571 -14.72 -16.95 -0.03
C VAL A 571 -15.46 -15.65 -0.39
N GLU A 572 -15.25 -14.58 0.40
CA GLU A 572 -15.83 -13.25 0.15
C GLU A 572 -15.34 -12.62 -1.16
N ILE A 573 -14.06 -12.81 -1.49
CA ILE A 573 -13.45 -12.34 -2.76
C ILE A 573 -13.99 -13.13 -3.95
N ARG A 574 -14.02 -14.47 -3.85
CA ARG A 574 -14.56 -15.38 -4.87
C ARG A 574 -16.00 -15.05 -5.20
N SER A 575 -16.86 -14.89 -4.19
CA SER A 575 -18.28 -14.52 -4.37
C SER A 575 -18.44 -13.18 -5.12
N ARG A 576 -17.62 -12.17 -4.80
CA ARG A 576 -17.62 -10.86 -5.50
C ARG A 576 -17.14 -10.97 -6.94
N LEU A 577 -16.03 -11.66 -7.20
CA LEU A 577 -15.54 -11.89 -8.56
C LEU A 577 -16.54 -12.72 -9.38
N GLN A 578 -17.26 -13.67 -8.75
CA GLN A 578 -18.34 -14.44 -9.38
C GLN A 578 -19.53 -13.55 -9.81
N LYS A 579 -19.91 -12.55 -9.01
CA LYS A 579 -20.91 -11.54 -9.43
C LYS A 579 -20.41 -10.78 -10.67
N VAL A 580 -19.15 -10.35 -10.67
CA VAL A 580 -18.57 -9.58 -11.79
C VAL A 580 -18.48 -10.41 -13.07
N LEU A 581 -18.09 -11.68 -13.01
CA LEU A 581 -18.11 -12.59 -14.18
C LEU A 581 -19.51 -12.74 -14.79
N LYS A 582 -20.54 -12.91 -13.94
CA LYS A 582 -21.95 -12.98 -14.37
C LYS A 582 -22.44 -11.68 -15.03
N ASN A 583 -21.88 -10.53 -14.67
CA ASN A 583 -22.24 -9.25 -15.29
C ASN A 583 -21.66 -9.07 -16.71
N TYR A 584 -20.70 -9.90 -17.12
CA TYR A 584 -20.11 -9.91 -18.46
C TYR A 584 -20.45 -11.18 -19.24
N ASP A 585 -21.49 -11.91 -18.83
CA ASP A 585 -21.97 -13.17 -19.43
C ASP A 585 -20.90 -14.29 -19.54
N ILE A 586 -19.86 -14.26 -18.71
CA ILE A 586 -18.80 -15.28 -18.73
C ILE A 586 -19.32 -16.55 -18.04
N PRO A 587 -19.35 -17.71 -18.74
CA PRO A 587 -19.95 -18.93 -18.22
C PRO A 587 -19.10 -19.52 -17.10
N ILE A 588 -19.74 -19.90 -15.99
CA ILE A 588 -19.07 -20.52 -14.85
C ILE A 588 -19.16 -22.04 -15.01
N VAL A 589 -18.09 -22.60 -15.58
CA VAL A 589 -17.88 -24.02 -15.87
C VAL A 589 -16.60 -24.50 -15.18
N SER A 590 -16.64 -25.75 -14.70
CA SER A 590 -15.49 -26.50 -14.17
C SER A 590 -14.98 -27.49 -15.24
N CYS A 591 -13.66 -27.62 -15.34
CA CYS A 591 -13.00 -28.55 -16.27
C CYS A 591 -12.87 -29.98 -15.70
N GLN A 592 -13.69 -30.35 -14.71
CA GLN A 592 -13.75 -31.67 -14.07
C GLN A 592 -12.38 -32.21 -13.62
N ARG A 593 -11.51 -31.33 -13.10
CA ARG A 593 -10.13 -31.59 -12.64
C ARG A 593 -9.06 -31.76 -13.73
N SER A 594 -9.30 -31.37 -14.98
CA SER A 594 -8.22 -31.27 -15.99
C SER A 594 -7.18 -30.21 -15.61
N THR A 595 -6.03 -30.61 -15.06
CA THR A 595 -4.95 -29.69 -14.67
C THR A 595 -4.26 -29.05 -15.88
N GLU A 596 -4.16 -29.75 -17.02
CA GLU A 596 -3.64 -29.19 -18.27
C GLU A 596 -4.47 -27.98 -18.75
N THR A 597 -5.80 -28.09 -18.72
CA THR A 597 -6.70 -27.00 -19.15
C THR A 597 -6.54 -25.76 -18.27
N VAL A 598 -6.43 -25.96 -16.95
CA VAL A 598 -6.17 -24.88 -15.98
C VAL A 598 -4.80 -24.23 -16.25
N ASN A 599 -3.75 -25.03 -16.44
CA ASN A 599 -2.40 -24.52 -16.68
C ASN A 599 -2.28 -23.77 -18.02
N LYS A 600 -2.95 -24.23 -19.09
CA LYS A 600 -3.04 -23.49 -20.36
C LYS A 600 -3.77 -22.16 -20.20
N CYS A 601 -4.88 -22.11 -19.47
CA CYS A 601 -5.58 -20.85 -19.18
C CYS A 601 -4.71 -19.88 -18.35
N ILE A 602 -3.91 -20.39 -17.40
CA ILE A 602 -2.94 -19.61 -16.62
C ILE A 602 -1.86 -19.01 -17.54
N VAL A 603 -1.31 -19.81 -18.46
CA VAL A 603 -0.33 -19.34 -19.46
C VAL A 603 -0.92 -18.22 -20.32
N ASN A 604 -2.19 -18.30 -20.73
CA ASN A 604 -2.82 -17.31 -21.63
C ASN A 604 -2.85 -15.85 -21.09
N GLY A 605 -2.61 -15.64 -19.80
CA GLY A 605 -2.41 -14.30 -19.24
C GLY A 605 -1.10 -14.08 -18.46
N LEU A 606 -0.40 -15.14 -18.04
CA LEU A 606 0.91 -15.06 -17.38
C LEU A 606 2.11 -15.41 -18.28
N PHE A 607 1.91 -15.60 -19.60
CA PHE A 607 2.99 -15.86 -20.55
C PHE A 607 4.19 -14.88 -20.47
N PRO A 608 4.07 -13.57 -20.13
CA PRO A 608 5.25 -12.70 -20.00
C PRO A 608 6.20 -13.14 -18.87
N ASN A 609 5.69 -13.89 -17.88
CA ASN A 609 6.38 -14.34 -16.68
C ASN A 609 6.86 -15.80 -16.80
N ALA A 610 7.39 -16.18 -17.97
CA ALA A 610 7.95 -17.51 -18.20
C ALA A 610 9.44 -17.58 -17.83
N ALA A 611 9.85 -18.73 -17.28
CA ALA A 611 11.24 -19.08 -17.01
C ALA A 611 11.54 -20.54 -17.36
N TYR A 612 12.81 -20.84 -17.65
CA TYR A 612 13.31 -22.17 -17.99
C TYR A 612 14.53 -22.54 -17.15
N LEU A 613 14.74 -23.83 -16.89
CA LEU A 613 15.90 -24.33 -16.16
C LEU A 613 17.12 -24.34 -17.08
N HIS A 614 18.10 -23.48 -16.81
CA HIS A 614 19.35 -23.42 -17.58
C HIS A 614 20.30 -24.56 -17.18
N GLY A 615 21.18 -24.97 -18.09
CA GLY A 615 22.11 -26.10 -17.88
C GLY A 615 23.10 -25.92 -16.72
N SER A 616 23.25 -24.70 -16.17
CA SER A 616 24.01 -24.41 -14.96
C SER A 616 23.26 -24.68 -13.64
N GLY A 617 21.99 -25.14 -13.70
CA GLY A 617 21.19 -25.47 -12.51
C GLY A 617 20.49 -24.27 -11.85
N VAL A 618 20.36 -23.15 -12.56
CA VAL A 618 19.56 -21.98 -12.17
C VAL A 618 18.42 -21.80 -13.17
N TYR A 619 17.29 -21.19 -12.76
CA TYR A 619 16.31 -20.75 -13.75
C TYR A 619 16.77 -19.47 -14.42
N LYS A 620 16.32 -19.24 -15.64
CA LYS A 620 16.42 -17.95 -16.33
C LYS A 620 15.07 -17.51 -16.88
N THR A 621 14.79 -16.22 -16.86
CA THR A 621 13.62 -15.65 -17.54
C THR A 621 13.77 -15.78 -19.07
N VAL A 622 12.67 -16.07 -19.76
CA VAL A 622 12.68 -16.06 -21.24
C VAL A 622 12.83 -14.62 -21.78
N ARG A 623 12.30 -13.64 -21.05
CA ARG A 623 12.56 -12.20 -21.28
C ARG A 623 13.77 -11.76 -20.46
N GLY A 624 14.90 -11.46 -21.12
CA GLY A 624 16.05 -10.79 -20.49
C GLY A 624 17.10 -11.68 -19.81
N ASP A 625 17.01 -13.01 -19.87
CA ASP A 625 18.07 -13.95 -19.44
C ASP A 625 18.47 -13.84 -17.94
N ILE A 626 17.58 -13.31 -17.08
CA ILE A 626 17.86 -13.03 -15.67
C ILE A 626 17.81 -14.30 -14.82
N GLU A 627 18.84 -14.53 -14.00
CA GLU A 627 18.86 -15.64 -13.05
C GLU A 627 17.76 -15.54 -11.99
N LEU A 628 16.97 -16.62 -11.89
CA LEU A 628 15.91 -16.80 -10.92
C LEU A 628 16.07 -18.12 -10.16
N TYR A 629 15.51 -18.16 -8.95
CA TYR A 629 15.58 -19.29 -8.04
C TYR A 629 14.17 -19.63 -7.53
N VAL A 630 13.84 -20.90 -7.29
CA VAL A 630 12.55 -21.29 -6.70
C VAL A 630 12.51 -20.84 -5.22
N HIS A 631 11.47 -20.12 -4.81
CA HIS A 631 11.34 -19.68 -3.40
C HIS A 631 11.16 -20.89 -2.46
N PRO A 632 11.79 -20.93 -1.26
CA PRO A 632 11.72 -22.07 -0.34
C PRO A 632 10.33 -22.48 0.17
N ASP A 633 9.31 -21.63 -0.01
CA ASP A 633 7.91 -21.94 0.31
C ASP A 633 7.16 -22.71 -0.80
N SER A 634 7.65 -22.61 -2.04
CA SER A 634 7.03 -23.27 -3.20
C SER A 634 7.11 -24.79 -3.08
N VAL A 635 6.06 -25.49 -3.53
CA VAL A 635 6.06 -26.95 -3.64
C VAL A 635 7.23 -27.45 -4.49
N LEU A 636 7.55 -26.71 -5.56
CA LEU A 636 8.60 -27.04 -6.51
C LEU A 636 10.02 -26.95 -5.90
N TYR A 637 10.19 -26.40 -4.70
CA TYR A 637 11.49 -26.28 -4.05
C TYR A 637 12.07 -27.64 -3.58
N THR A 638 11.21 -28.60 -3.24
CA THR A 638 11.66 -29.89 -2.64
C THR A 638 11.68 -31.09 -3.59
N ILE A 639 11.17 -30.92 -4.82
CA ILE A 639 11.13 -31.97 -5.85
C ILE A 639 12.22 -31.72 -6.90
N LYS A 640 12.33 -32.63 -7.88
CA LYS A 640 13.18 -32.39 -9.05
C LYS A 640 12.63 -31.19 -9.83
N GLN A 641 13.44 -30.16 -10.02
CA GLN A 641 13.02 -28.92 -10.68
C GLN A 641 12.63 -29.19 -12.15
N PRO A 642 11.43 -28.76 -12.60
CA PRO A 642 10.95 -28.95 -13.96
C PRO A 642 11.63 -27.99 -14.96
N GLN A 643 11.61 -28.36 -16.24
CA GLN A 643 12.38 -27.66 -17.29
C GLN A 643 11.81 -26.28 -17.66
N TRP A 644 10.49 -26.08 -17.54
CA TRP A 644 9.78 -24.84 -17.88
C TRP A 644 8.70 -24.52 -16.84
N VAL A 645 8.61 -23.24 -16.45
CA VAL A 645 7.67 -22.75 -15.44
C VAL A 645 7.13 -21.35 -15.79
N VAL A 646 5.98 -21.01 -15.21
CA VAL A 646 5.44 -19.65 -15.15
C VAL A 646 5.26 -19.25 -13.69
N PHE A 647 5.57 -17.99 -13.36
CA PHE A 647 5.51 -17.46 -11.99
C PHE A 647 4.56 -16.25 -11.87
N CYS A 648 3.91 -16.10 -10.72
CA CYS A 648 3.04 -14.94 -10.47
C CYS A 648 3.82 -13.73 -9.93
N GLU A 649 4.88 -13.97 -9.15
CA GLU A 649 5.66 -12.92 -8.48
C GLU A 649 7.16 -13.27 -8.47
N VAL A 650 8.01 -12.25 -8.47
CA VAL A 650 9.44 -12.36 -8.10
C VAL A 650 9.67 -11.51 -6.86
N VAL A 651 10.40 -12.06 -5.89
CA VAL A 651 10.78 -11.36 -4.65
C VAL A 651 12.30 -11.33 -4.54
N HIS A 652 12.87 -10.14 -4.38
CA HIS A 652 14.29 -9.95 -4.09
C HIS A 652 14.54 -10.04 -2.57
N THR A 653 15.45 -10.93 -2.15
CA THR A 653 15.96 -11.00 -0.77
C THR A 653 17.49 -11.01 -0.75
N THR A 654 18.11 -12.19 -0.77
CA THR A 654 19.55 -12.40 -1.06
C THR A 654 19.80 -12.79 -2.52
N LYS A 655 18.76 -13.28 -3.19
CA LYS A 655 18.66 -13.60 -4.62
C LYS A 655 17.26 -13.20 -5.12
N LEU A 656 17.03 -13.29 -6.43
CA LEU A 656 15.70 -13.17 -7.01
C LEU A 656 14.98 -14.53 -6.93
N TYR A 657 13.88 -14.57 -6.20
CA TYR A 657 13.11 -15.79 -5.98
C TYR A 657 11.73 -15.72 -6.66
N MET A 658 11.44 -16.70 -7.52
CA MET A 658 10.10 -16.92 -8.08
C MET A 658 9.15 -17.45 -7.02
N ARG A 659 7.92 -16.94 -7.05
CA ARG A 659 6.84 -17.36 -6.17
C ARG A 659 5.58 -17.72 -6.97
N ASP A 660 4.79 -18.59 -6.35
CA ASP A 660 3.45 -18.96 -6.80
C ASP A 660 3.51 -19.51 -8.24
N ILE A 661 4.28 -20.60 -8.37
CA ILE A 661 4.83 -21.13 -9.62
C ILE A 661 3.93 -22.26 -10.16
N THR A 662 3.77 -22.33 -11.48
CA THR A 662 3.06 -23.41 -12.20
C THR A 662 3.97 -24.05 -13.25
N VAL A 663 3.90 -25.37 -13.38
CA VAL A 663 4.68 -26.14 -14.37
C VAL A 663 4.00 -26.10 -15.73
N ILE A 664 4.77 -25.85 -16.79
CA ILE A 664 4.26 -25.67 -18.15
C ILE A 664 5.08 -26.46 -19.18
N GLN A 665 4.51 -26.64 -20.37
CA GLN A 665 5.25 -27.11 -21.55
C GLN A 665 5.66 -25.91 -22.42
N SER A 666 6.85 -25.96 -23.04
CA SER A 666 7.38 -24.87 -23.86
C SER A 666 6.50 -24.52 -25.06
N ASP A 667 5.78 -25.50 -25.61
CA ASP A 667 4.98 -25.31 -26.82
C ASP A 667 3.68 -24.55 -26.55
N TRP A 668 3.16 -24.56 -25.31
CA TRP A 668 1.99 -23.75 -24.93
C TRP A 668 2.27 -22.24 -25.01
N LEU A 669 3.53 -21.82 -24.81
CA LEU A 669 3.93 -20.41 -24.97
C LEU A 669 3.83 -19.95 -26.44
N LEU A 670 4.05 -20.88 -27.39
CA LEU A 670 4.00 -20.63 -28.83
C LEU A 670 2.58 -20.78 -29.39
N GLU A 671 1.79 -21.69 -28.80
CA GLU A 671 0.36 -21.90 -29.11
C GLU A 671 -0.49 -20.70 -28.66
N LEU A 672 -0.25 -20.20 -27.44
CA LEU A 672 -1.11 -19.20 -26.79
C LEU A 672 -0.62 -17.76 -26.95
N ALA A 673 0.68 -17.54 -27.18
CA ALA A 673 1.26 -16.21 -27.38
C ALA A 673 2.22 -16.11 -28.58
N PRO A 674 1.83 -16.54 -29.80
CA PRO A 674 2.68 -16.52 -31.01
C PRO A 674 3.10 -15.11 -31.45
N HIS A 675 2.41 -14.07 -30.98
CA HIS A 675 2.77 -12.65 -31.17
C HIS A 675 3.87 -12.16 -30.21
N PHE A 676 4.17 -12.91 -29.17
CA PHE A 676 5.18 -12.59 -28.15
C PHE A 676 6.37 -13.57 -28.17
N TYR A 677 6.12 -14.84 -28.48
CA TYR A 677 7.13 -15.90 -28.54
C TYR A 677 7.25 -16.52 -29.93
N TYR A 678 8.48 -16.62 -30.42
CA TYR A 678 8.85 -17.34 -31.63
C TYR A 678 10.09 -18.21 -31.37
N LYS A 679 10.16 -19.39 -32.01
CA LYS A 679 11.36 -20.24 -31.97
C LYS A 679 12.40 -19.70 -32.95
N THR A 680 13.56 -19.34 -32.42
CA THR A 680 14.77 -19.09 -33.21
C THR A 680 15.66 -20.32 -33.14
N TYR A 681 16.15 -20.78 -34.28
CA TYR A 681 17.24 -21.76 -34.34
C TYR A 681 18.57 -21.01 -34.41
N LEU A 682 19.55 -21.45 -33.65
CA LEU A 682 20.93 -21.03 -33.83
C LEU A 682 21.54 -21.90 -34.93
N GLU A 683 22.16 -21.26 -35.92
CA GLU A 683 22.98 -21.92 -36.96
C GLU A 683 24.40 -22.23 -36.44
#